data_AF-A0A2D5VPI9-F1
#
_entry.id   AF-A0A2D5VPI9-F1
#
_cell.length_a   1.000
_cell.length_b   1.000
_cell.length_c   1.000
_cell.angle_alpha   90.00
_cell.angle_beta   90.00
_cell.angle_gamma   90.00
#
_symmetry.space_group_name_H-M   'P 1'
#
loop_
_entity.id
_entity.type
_entity.pdbx_description
1 polymer ?
#
loop_
_entity_poly.entity_id
_entity_poly.type
_entity_poly.pdbx_seq_one_letter_code
_entity_poly.pdbx_strand_id
1 'polypeptide(L)'
;MLNTLLAFIFLASSQFLIASPMAAIKIVNGSPVASDHPGSFNTVALVKEDHKIFCSGSLVSENIVLTAKHCLVDKEIKDVNIFFGDSTNHISEGTLVPAKDFEVKYPHDWEMVFPSFDVAWVKFEGGIPDGYSALPILSSHERLISGAEIHQVGFGNHSNRRGEILAGDKLFGKTIFKEYINGPRFFHILLFDGEEGQGSCHGDSGGPAYVELDDQWFIIGVTNGFDVVLTPDTMVRTTDPDFPYNVDCSKNQSLYSFAGAHGKWIEKTANTSILKSGPFMDIDKTEEHLHQSLKQWCESTDFGSPSWNMLKYILDQKVDEIPQVDGEDFYNDCSQVVTYLESLEKIIINSDETPEVDLSFTQLRLLPSLRKITINSFPLEKIDLSTLTHLKLDSLELVDLGLSEINLGNTNEIKFLSLDRNPIADLGNLQNITGLESLSLSGAVIDDISQLSTIPLKSLSLVGINSPALKGLKEINKSLVSLDIRDTYLDSTSALCDLKNLKELKISDQPAPLDLTTNQNLEVVYLNGTSASSIKFANSLHKLKELSFINSDLEDLSFLATATNIEKLTLTYNKIQNLSVFEGHDFSKLKELNLSVNPILNVTSLKNLKSLNYLRLFRTPLATGLIPKTEENCPVIGASAALGRFCSN
;
A
#
# COMPACT_ATOMS: atom_id res chain seq x y z
N MET A 1 40.17 75.20 -28.08
CA MET A 1 38.70 75.16 -27.93
C MET A 1 38.38 74.32 -26.71
N LEU A 2 37.65 74.91 -25.75
CA LEU A 2 36.74 74.33 -24.72
C LEU A 2 36.61 72.78 -24.66
N ASN A 3 36.38 72.08 -23.54
CA ASN A 3 36.19 72.39 -22.11
C ASN A 3 35.98 71.05 -21.35
N THR A 4 36.47 70.91 -20.10
CA THR A 4 35.84 70.24 -18.89
C THR A 4 35.38 68.76 -18.94
N LEU A 5 35.45 67.88 -17.91
CA LEU A 5 35.26 68.04 -16.46
C LEU A 5 35.56 66.72 -15.65
N LEU A 6 36.06 66.85 -14.39
CA LEU A 6 35.97 66.00 -13.16
C LEU A 6 36.54 64.54 -13.13
N ALA A 7 37.51 64.07 -12.31
CA ALA A 7 37.87 64.15 -10.85
C ALA A 7 36.90 63.35 -9.93
N PHE A 8 37.26 62.42 -9.02
CA PHE A 8 38.32 62.31 -7.99
C PHE A 8 38.57 60.82 -7.56
N ILE A 9 39.83 60.37 -7.46
CA ILE A 9 40.64 59.96 -6.26
C ILE A 9 40.00 58.99 -5.24
N PHE A 10 40.57 57.78 -5.13
CA PHE A 10 40.50 56.90 -3.96
C PHE A 10 41.91 56.69 -3.39
N LEU A 11 42.09 56.99 -2.10
CA LEU A 11 43.28 56.70 -1.29
C LEU A 11 43.21 55.26 -0.78
N ALA A 12 44.29 54.50 -1.00
CA ALA A 12 44.49 53.19 -0.41
C ALA A 12 45.19 53.31 0.95
N SER A 13 44.58 52.73 1.99
CA SER A 13 45.24 52.43 3.26
C SER A 13 45.20 50.93 3.51
N SER A 14 46.36 50.39 3.87
CA SER A 14 46.61 49.00 4.23
C SER A 14 46.03 48.66 5.61
N GLN A 15 45.29 47.57 5.72
CA GLN A 15 45.13 46.82 6.96
C GLN A 15 45.34 45.33 6.73
N PHE A 16 46.16 44.75 7.60
CA PHE A 16 46.42 43.33 7.77
C PHE A 16 45.09 42.58 7.98
N LEU A 17 44.82 41.59 7.13
CA LEU A 17 43.85 40.52 7.41
C LEU A 17 44.62 39.36 8.04
N ILE A 18 44.42 39.17 9.35
CA ILE A 18 44.64 37.89 10.00
C ILE A 18 43.61 36.94 9.39
N ALA A 19 44.07 36.00 8.56
CA ALA A 19 43.25 34.89 8.14
C ALA A 19 43.06 33.98 9.36
N SER A 20 41.92 34.10 10.04
CA SER A 20 41.43 33.01 10.88
C SER A 20 41.27 31.78 9.99
N PRO A 21 41.78 30.60 10.37
CA PRO A 21 41.41 29.39 9.67
C PRO A 21 39.92 29.18 9.94
N MET A 22 39.09 29.34 8.91
CA MET A 22 37.74 28.79 8.90
C MET A 22 37.92 27.28 9.04
N ALA A 23 37.80 26.77 10.27
CA ALA A 23 37.83 25.35 10.55
C ALA A 23 36.67 24.70 9.81
N ALA A 24 36.98 23.68 9.01
CA ALA A 24 36.02 22.82 8.34
C ALA A 24 35.31 21.94 9.37
N ILE A 25 34.02 21.65 9.16
CA ILE A 25 33.11 21.05 10.16
C ILE A 25 32.30 19.88 9.49
N LYS A 26 32.03 18.73 10.15
CA LYS A 26 31.43 17.41 9.72
C LYS A 26 30.70 16.58 10.86
N ILE A 27 29.66 15.74 10.62
CA ILE A 27 28.25 15.58 11.18
C ILE A 27 27.44 16.74 10.64
N VAL A 28 26.92 16.65 9.42
CA VAL A 28 26.62 17.80 8.53
C VAL A 28 27.04 19.13 9.18
N ASN A 29 28.36 19.41 9.22
CA ASN A 29 29.00 20.43 10.08
C ASN A 29 29.19 20.18 11.62
N GLY A 30 29.70 19.04 12.08
CA GLY A 30 30.21 18.76 13.46
C GLY A 30 31.73 18.65 13.64
N SER A 31 32.20 18.31 14.82
CA SER A 31 33.64 18.40 15.16
C SER A 31 34.28 17.04 15.44
N PRO A 32 35.60 16.89 15.21
CA PRO A 32 36.35 15.74 15.72
C PRO A 32 36.14 15.60 17.23
N VAL A 33 36.00 14.36 17.70
CA VAL A 33 35.74 14.09 19.11
C VAL A 33 37.03 14.28 19.93
N ALA A 34 36.97 15.13 20.96
CA ALA A 34 38.10 15.31 21.88
C ALA A 34 38.33 14.04 22.72
N SER A 35 39.57 13.80 23.15
CA SER A 35 39.96 12.58 23.88
C SER A 35 39.30 12.43 25.26
N ASP A 36 38.82 13.52 25.85
CA ASP A 36 38.11 13.56 27.13
C ASP A 36 36.57 13.53 26.96
N HIS A 37 36.08 13.63 25.73
CA HIS A 37 34.66 13.61 25.42
C HIS A 37 34.12 12.16 25.39
N PRO A 38 32.90 11.89 25.89
CA PRO A 38 32.32 10.54 25.95
C PRO A 38 32.35 9.78 24.63
N GLY A 39 32.12 10.48 23.52
CA GLY A 39 32.17 9.88 22.19
C GLY A 39 33.49 9.19 21.83
N SER A 40 34.63 9.63 22.39
CA SER A 40 35.94 9.06 22.06
C SER A 40 36.11 7.64 22.59
N PHE A 41 35.62 7.40 23.82
CA PHE A 41 35.79 6.14 24.54
C PHE A 41 34.51 5.30 24.61
N ASN A 42 33.35 5.80 24.19
CA ASN A 42 32.08 5.08 24.30
C ASN A 42 31.39 4.79 22.96
N THR A 43 31.53 5.67 21.96
CA THR A 43 30.86 5.49 20.66
C THR A 43 31.68 4.59 19.73
N VAL A 44 31.00 3.63 19.09
CA VAL A 44 31.57 2.65 18.17
C VAL A 44 30.84 2.66 16.83
N ALA A 45 31.48 2.13 15.78
CA ALA A 45 30.82 1.91 14.49
C ALA A 45 30.42 0.44 14.33
N LEU A 46 29.28 0.20 13.68
CA LEU A 46 28.88 -1.10 13.18
C LEU A 46 29.20 -1.20 11.70
N VAL A 47 30.04 -2.16 11.35
CA VAL A 47 30.59 -2.31 10.00
C VAL A 47 30.33 -3.72 9.45
N LYS A 48 30.15 -3.79 8.14
CA LYS A 48 30.02 -5.05 7.40
C LYS A 48 31.37 -5.76 7.27
N GLU A 49 31.36 -6.97 6.73
CA GLU A 49 32.58 -7.73 6.41
C GLU A 49 33.51 -6.95 5.44
N ASP A 50 32.94 -6.16 4.52
CA ASP A 50 33.70 -5.28 3.61
C ASP A 50 34.17 -3.96 4.24
N HIS A 51 34.08 -3.86 5.57
CA HIS A 51 34.47 -2.73 6.42
C HIS A 51 33.66 -1.44 6.21
N LYS A 52 32.64 -1.46 5.35
CA LYS A 52 31.76 -0.30 5.22
C LYS A 52 30.89 -0.18 6.46
N ILE A 53 30.82 1.04 6.98
CA ILE A 53 29.87 1.38 8.02
C ILE A 53 28.43 1.27 7.51
N PHE A 54 27.55 0.77 8.38
CA PHE A 54 26.12 0.87 8.17
C PHE A 54 25.41 1.60 9.31
N CYS A 55 25.91 1.52 10.54
CA CYS A 55 25.34 2.20 11.71
C CYS A 55 26.42 2.54 12.75
N SER A 56 26.01 3.27 13.78
CA SER A 56 26.79 3.58 14.98
C SER A 56 26.21 2.88 16.21
N GLY A 57 26.90 2.96 17.36
CA GLY A 57 26.46 2.36 18.61
C GLY A 57 27.19 2.90 19.84
N SER A 58 26.74 2.50 21.03
CA SER A 58 27.32 2.94 22.31
C SER A 58 27.52 1.80 23.31
N LEU A 59 28.62 1.83 24.06
CA LEU A 59 28.92 0.80 25.05
C LEU A 59 28.10 1.01 26.33
N VAL A 60 27.30 0.02 26.72
CA VAL A 60 26.44 0.06 27.93
C VAL A 60 26.85 -0.98 28.99
N SER A 61 27.76 -1.89 28.63
CA SER A 61 28.47 -2.81 29.53
C SER A 61 29.80 -3.25 28.91
N GLU A 62 30.52 -4.15 29.58
CA GLU A 62 31.82 -4.71 29.15
C GLU A 62 31.81 -5.39 27.77
N ASN A 63 30.64 -5.76 27.24
CA ASN A 63 30.53 -6.43 25.95
C ASN A 63 29.20 -6.20 25.23
N ILE A 64 28.43 -5.17 25.60
CA ILE A 64 27.15 -4.84 24.98
C ILE A 64 27.24 -3.46 24.34
N VAL A 65 26.93 -3.41 23.04
CA VAL A 65 26.68 -2.20 22.26
C VAL A 65 25.18 -1.99 22.14
N LEU A 66 24.69 -0.81 22.48
CA LEU A 66 23.33 -0.36 22.18
C LEU A 66 23.31 0.34 20.81
N THR A 67 22.34 0.01 19.97
CA THR A 67 22.18 0.52 18.60
C THR A 67 20.69 0.52 18.19
N ALA A 68 20.37 0.92 16.96
CA ALA A 68 19.00 0.95 16.45
C ALA A 68 18.59 -0.42 15.90
N LYS A 69 17.29 -0.73 15.94
CA LYS A 69 16.74 -2.01 15.44
C LYS A 69 16.83 -2.10 13.92
N HIS A 70 16.51 -1.02 13.20
CA HIS A 70 16.56 -1.02 11.72
C HIS A 70 17.98 -1.28 11.18
N CYS A 71 19.02 -1.12 12.01
CA CYS A 71 20.40 -1.48 11.67
C CYS A 71 20.61 -3.00 11.57
N LEU A 72 19.82 -3.80 12.29
CA LEU A 72 20.06 -5.23 12.50
C LEU A 72 18.93 -6.14 12.00
N VAL A 73 17.72 -5.62 11.78
CA VAL A 73 16.52 -6.43 11.44
C VAL A 73 16.74 -7.35 10.23
N ASP A 74 17.50 -6.90 9.23
CA ASP A 74 17.85 -7.66 8.02
C ASP A 74 19.32 -8.11 8.00
N LYS A 75 19.92 -8.46 9.15
CA LYS A 75 21.32 -8.89 9.25
C LYS A 75 21.42 -10.27 9.86
N GLU A 76 22.41 -11.04 9.42
CA GLU A 76 22.87 -12.21 10.17
C GLU A 76 24.03 -11.80 11.09
N ILE A 77 24.23 -12.53 12.21
CA ILE A 77 25.29 -12.22 13.19
C ILE A 77 26.67 -12.11 12.55
N LYS A 78 26.98 -12.97 11.57
CA LYS A 78 28.27 -12.98 10.86
C LYS A 78 28.55 -11.69 10.07
N ASP A 79 27.52 -10.93 9.72
CA ASP A 79 27.63 -9.70 8.92
C ASP A 79 27.90 -8.46 9.78
N VAL A 80 27.91 -8.62 11.11
CA VAL A 80 28.00 -7.52 12.08
C VAL A 80 29.36 -7.55 12.78
N ASN A 81 30.14 -6.49 12.61
CA ASN A 81 31.37 -6.25 13.35
C ASN A 81 31.31 -4.90 14.05
N ILE A 82 31.94 -4.83 15.22
CA ILE A 82 32.06 -3.63 16.03
C ILE A 82 33.46 -3.07 15.81
N PHE A 83 33.53 -1.83 15.33
CA PHE A 83 34.78 -1.12 15.11
C PHE A 83 35.02 -0.07 16.20
N PHE A 84 36.18 -0.20 16.83
CA PHE A 84 36.72 0.69 17.85
C PHE A 84 37.85 1.51 17.21
N GLY A 85 37.53 2.69 16.70
CA GLY A 85 38.49 3.65 16.14
C GLY A 85 37.82 4.97 15.77
N ASP A 86 38.58 5.91 15.25
CA ASP A 86 38.07 7.25 14.90
C ASP A 86 37.67 7.39 13.43
N SER A 87 38.11 6.49 12.55
CA SER A 87 37.64 6.46 11.16
C SER A 87 37.63 5.05 10.58
N THR A 88 36.48 4.61 10.06
CA THR A 88 36.36 3.33 9.34
C THR A 88 37.06 3.38 7.99
N ASN A 89 37.35 4.58 7.46
CA ASN A 89 38.19 4.76 6.27
C ASN A 89 39.66 4.41 6.57
N HIS A 90 40.03 4.31 7.85
CA HIS A 90 41.35 3.97 8.37
C HIS A 90 41.27 2.73 9.28
N ILE A 91 40.63 1.65 8.81
CA ILE A 91 40.30 0.47 9.63
C ILE A 91 41.51 -0.14 10.37
N SER A 92 42.71 -0.03 9.82
CA SER A 92 43.96 -0.53 10.44
C SER A 92 44.42 0.25 11.67
N GLU A 93 43.87 1.45 11.90
CA GLU A 93 44.18 2.31 13.04
C GLU A 93 43.24 2.03 14.24
N GLY A 94 42.24 1.16 14.06
CA GLY A 94 41.33 0.75 15.11
C GLY A 94 41.34 -0.76 15.36
N THR A 95 40.43 -1.20 16.24
CA THR A 95 40.21 -2.61 16.56
C THR A 95 38.86 -3.05 16.02
N LEU A 96 38.83 -4.18 15.30
CA LEU A 96 37.61 -4.79 14.81
C LEU A 96 37.29 -6.03 15.64
N VAL A 97 36.05 -6.12 16.13
CA VAL A 97 35.59 -7.24 16.97
C VAL A 97 34.30 -7.81 16.39
N PRO A 98 34.20 -9.13 16.16
CA PRO A 98 32.98 -9.72 15.62
C PRO A 98 31.84 -9.70 16.64
N ALA A 99 30.61 -9.54 16.14
CA ALA A 99 29.42 -9.80 16.94
C ALA A 99 29.29 -11.29 17.26
N LYS A 100 28.79 -11.57 18.46
CA LYS A 100 28.51 -12.92 18.96
C LYS A 100 27.02 -13.21 19.01
N ASP A 101 26.23 -12.19 19.32
CA ASP A 101 24.79 -12.29 19.50
C ASP A 101 24.18 -10.90 19.36
N PHE A 102 22.90 -10.80 19.00
CA PHE A 102 22.17 -9.54 19.05
C PHE A 102 20.68 -9.81 19.20
N GLU A 103 19.95 -8.84 19.72
CA GLU A 103 18.49 -8.89 19.80
C GLU A 103 17.91 -7.52 19.43
N VAL A 104 16.79 -7.53 18.71
CA VAL A 104 16.01 -6.35 18.37
C VAL A 104 14.77 -6.24 19.27
N LYS A 105 14.36 -5.03 19.63
CA LYS A 105 13.18 -4.83 20.48
C LYS A 105 11.90 -5.23 19.74
N TYR A 106 11.04 -6.02 20.41
CA TYR A 106 9.70 -6.39 19.94
C TYR A 106 8.74 -5.17 19.96
N PRO A 107 7.78 -5.04 19.03
CA PRO A 107 7.42 -5.95 17.92
C PRO A 107 8.50 -6.10 16.86
N HIS A 108 8.59 -7.26 16.20
CA HIS A 108 9.54 -7.48 15.10
C HIS A 108 9.22 -6.55 13.92
N ASP A 109 7.94 -6.31 13.67
CA ASP A 109 7.48 -5.43 12.61
C ASP A 109 7.82 -3.98 12.94
N TRP A 110 8.78 -3.41 12.22
CA TRP A 110 9.36 -2.09 12.55
C TRP A 110 8.51 -0.93 12.03
N GLU A 111 7.97 -1.05 10.82
CA GLU A 111 7.28 0.05 10.12
C GLU A 111 6.05 0.58 10.87
N MET A 112 5.28 -0.32 11.48
CA MET A 112 4.00 0.05 12.10
C MET A 112 4.15 0.77 13.45
N VAL A 113 5.25 0.51 14.16
CA VAL A 113 5.55 1.20 15.42
C VAL A 113 6.61 2.30 15.26
N PHE A 114 7.30 2.37 14.13
CA PHE A 114 8.27 3.42 13.84
C PHE A 114 7.63 4.81 14.04
N PRO A 115 8.36 5.78 14.64
CA PRO A 115 9.74 5.74 15.13
C PRO A 115 9.95 5.05 16.48
N SER A 116 8.90 4.51 17.10
CA SER A 116 8.96 3.89 18.42
C SER A 116 9.63 2.51 18.41
N PHE A 117 10.22 2.15 19.55
CA PHE A 117 10.86 0.84 19.78
C PHE A 117 12.00 0.49 18.81
N ASP A 118 12.59 1.47 18.12
CA ASP A 118 13.72 1.23 17.22
C ASP A 118 15.04 1.14 18.01
N VAL A 119 15.15 0.09 18.83
CA VAL A 119 16.28 -0.19 19.72
C VAL A 119 16.71 -1.65 19.60
N ALA A 120 18.01 -1.87 19.58
CA ALA A 120 18.63 -3.19 19.59
C ALA A 120 19.93 -3.20 20.39
N TRP A 121 20.37 -4.38 20.80
CA TRP A 121 21.70 -4.54 21.40
C TRP A 121 22.51 -5.59 20.66
N VAL A 122 23.82 -5.41 20.62
CA VAL A 122 24.80 -6.36 20.07
C VAL A 122 25.76 -6.77 21.17
N LYS A 123 25.91 -8.07 21.38
CA LYS A 123 26.96 -8.66 22.22
C LYS A 123 28.14 -9.04 21.35
N PHE A 124 29.35 -8.65 21.73
CA PHE A 124 30.57 -8.94 20.98
C PHE A 124 31.53 -9.86 21.74
N GLU A 125 32.51 -10.42 21.03
CA GLU A 125 33.50 -11.34 21.60
C GLU A 125 34.54 -10.62 22.46
N GLY A 126 34.92 -11.22 23.59
CA GLY A 126 35.91 -10.64 24.50
C GLY A 126 35.35 -9.55 25.40
N GLY A 127 36.14 -8.52 25.65
CA GLY A 127 35.76 -7.36 26.46
C GLY A 127 36.15 -6.07 25.76
N ILE A 128 35.88 -4.93 26.40
CA ILE A 128 36.16 -3.60 25.85
C ILE A 128 37.67 -3.44 25.57
N PRO A 129 38.08 -3.01 24.35
CA PRO A 129 39.47 -2.69 24.06
C PRO A 129 40.01 -1.52 24.88
N ASP A 130 41.33 -1.46 25.06
CA ASP A 130 42.00 -0.37 25.77
C ASP A 130 41.61 1.01 25.19
N GLY A 131 41.34 1.97 26.07
CA GLY A 131 40.91 3.32 25.70
C GLY A 131 39.40 3.49 25.54
N TYR A 132 38.61 2.41 25.63
CA TYR A 132 37.15 2.47 25.62
C TYR A 132 36.57 2.13 27.00
N SER A 133 35.35 2.61 27.26
CA SER A 133 34.59 2.29 28.47
C SER A 133 33.08 2.44 28.27
N ALA A 134 32.31 1.66 29.01
CA ALA A 134 30.86 1.76 29.03
C ALA A 134 30.40 2.99 29.84
N LEU A 135 29.26 3.56 29.47
CA LEU A 135 28.61 4.66 30.17
C LEU A 135 27.23 4.25 30.72
N PRO A 136 26.79 4.85 31.83
CA PRO A 136 25.47 4.57 32.37
C PRO A 136 24.36 5.11 31.47
N ILE A 137 23.31 4.32 31.30
CA ILE A 137 22.05 4.79 30.72
C ILE A 137 21.28 5.61 31.76
N LEU A 138 20.74 6.76 31.36
CA LEU A 138 19.80 7.51 32.19
C LEU A 138 18.48 6.74 32.29
N SER A 139 18.14 6.23 33.47
CA SER A 139 16.99 5.31 33.64
C SER A 139 15.62 5.98 33.60
N SER A 140 15.55 7.29 33.88
CA SER A 140 14.30 8.06 33.92
C SER A 140 14.44 9.37 33.14
N HIS A 141 13.44 9.67 32.31
CA HIS A 141 13.38 10.91 31.53
C HIS A 141 13.08 12.15 32.40
N GLU A 142 12.64 11.99 33.65
CA GLU A 142 12.23 13.11 34.52
C GLU A 142 13.35 14.12 34.82
N ARG A 143 14.61 13.71 34.63
CA ARG A 143 15.80 14.57 34.76
C ARG A 143 16.13 15.36 33.49
N LEU A 144 15.47 15.06 32.36
CA LEU A 144 15.66 15.77 31.11
C LEU A 144 14.75 17.00 31.08
N ILE A 145 15.36 18.17 30.91
CA ILE A 145 14.67 19.46 30.90
C ILE A 145 14.79 20.04 29.50
N SER A 146 13.67 20.50 28.94
CA SER A 146 13.67 21.17 27.62
C SER A 146 14.71 22.29 27.57
N GLY A 147 15.48 22.34 26.49
CA GLY A 147 16.64 23.22 26.30
C GLY A 147 17.97 22.68 26.84
N ALA A 148 18.01 21.49 27.45
CA ALA A 148 19.27 20.87 27.87
C ALA A 148 20.18 20.62 26.66
N GLU A 149 21.47 20.93 26.81
CA GLU A 149 22.48 20.65 25.78
C GLU A 149 22.71 19.14 25.68
N ILE A 150 22.56 18.60 24.46
CA ILE A 150 22.73 17.19 24.15
C ILE A 150 23.88 17.04 23.17
N HIS A 151 24.73 16.05 23.40
CA HIS A 151 25.85 15.72 22.54
C HIS A 151 25.53 14.47 21.73
N GLN A 152 25.47 14.61 20.41
CA GLN A 152 25.25 13.51 19.47
C GLN A 152 26.60 13.07 18.90
N VAL A 153 26.81 11.75 18.77
CA VAL A 153 28.06 11.22 18.21
C VAL A 153 27.74 10.07 17.27
N GLY A 154 28.40 10.05 16.13
CA GLY A 154 28.23 9.00 15.13
C GLY A 154 29.31 9.05 14.05
N PHE A 155 29.16 8.15 13.11
CA PHE A 155 30.09 7.95 11.99
C PHE A 155 29.38 8.10 10.63
N GLY A 156 28.19 8.68 10.63
CA GLY A 156 27.33 8.81 9.47
C GLY A 156 27.82 9.81 8.42
N ASN A 157 26.97 10.00 7.42
CA ASN A 157 27.23 10.91 6.31
C ASN A 157 27.28 12.35 6.82
N HIS A 158 28.38 13.02 6.55
CA HIS A 158 28.61 14.40 6.92
C HIS A 158 28.78 15.33 5.73
N SER A 159 28.48 14.88 4.50
CA SER A 159 28.39 15.80 3.37
C SER A 159 27.19 16.74 3.54
N ASN A 160 27.41 18.01 3.21
CA ASN A 160 26.35 19.01 3.06
C ASN A 160 25.81 19.08 1.61
N ARG A 161 26.28 18.20 0.71
CA ARG A 161 25.84 18.13 -0.69
C ARG A 161 24.96 16.91 -0.89
N ARG A 162 23.77 17.16 -1.44
CA ARG A 162 22.82 16.11 -1.79
C ARG A 162 23.47 15.07 -2.72
N GLY A 163 23.34 13.80 -2.37
CA GLY A 163 23.85 12.66 -3.15
C GLY A 163 25.35 12.38 -2.97
N GLU A 164 26.09 13.22 -2.23
CA GLU A 164 27.47 12.93 -1.86
C GLU A 164 27.50 12.17 -0.53
N ILE A 165 28.24 11.07 -0.49
CA ILE A 165 28.41 10.24 0.72
C ILE A 165 29.84 10.42 1.21
N LEU A 166 29.98 11.16 2.31
CA LEU A 166 31.21 11.27 3.08
C LEU A 166 30.89 10.69 4.46
N ALA A 167 31.14 9.41 4.68
CA ALA A 167 30.83 8.72 5.94
C ALA A 167 32.07 7.98 6.48
N GLY A 168 31.97 7.52 7.71
CA GLY A 168 32.99 6.68 8.36
C GLY A 168 33.94 7.42 9.29
N ASP A 169 33.90 8.75 9.37
CA ASP A 169 34.67 9.51 10.35
C ASP A 169 33.82 9.73 11.62
N LYS A 170 34.37 9.42 12.81
CA LYS A 170 33.70 9.64 14.10
C LYS A 170 33.67 11.11 14.43
N LEU A 171 32.47 11.65 14.56
CA LEU A 171 32.24 13.08 14.69
C LEU A 171 31.18 13.34 15.75
N PHE A 172 31.22 14.51 16.38
CA PHE A 172 30.21 14.92 17.35
C PHE A 172 29.52 16.23 16.96
N GLY A 173 28.28 16.38 17.41
CA GLY A 173 27.50 17.60 17.30
C GLY A 173 26.72 17.94 18.56
N LYS A 174 26.33 19.21 18.67
CA LYS A 174 25.50 19.69 19.77
C LYS A 174 24.10 19.98 19.26
N THR A 175 23.12 19.59 20.06
CA THR A 175 21.69 19.84 19.84
C THR A 175 21.04 20.20 21.17
N ILE A 176 19.76 20.53 21.16
CA ILE A 176 18.99 20.75 22.40
C ILE A 176 17.88 19.73 22.53
N PHE A 177 17.66 19.28 23.76
CA PHE A 177 16.50 18.46 24.07
C PHE A 177 15.23 19.30 23.99
N LYS A 178 14.31 18.97 23.08
CA LYS A 178 13.04 19.69 22.95
C LYS A 178 12.01 19.09 23.89
N GLU A 179 11.72 17.81 23.72
CA GLU A 179 10.68 17.13 24.48
C GLU A 179 10.83 15.60 24.46
N TYR A 180 10.21 14.97 25.45
CA TYR A 180 10.04 13.53 25.52
C TYR A 180 8.58 13.20 25.17
N ILE A 181 8.41 12.44 24.09
CA ILE A 181 7.12 12.09 23.52
C ILE A 181 6.76 10.67 23.97
N ASN A 182 5.66 10.58 24.70
CA ASN A 182 5.11 9.32 25.18
C ASN A 182 3.58 9.43 25.25
N GLY A 183 2.96 9.35 24.08
CA GLY A 183 1.51 9.44 23.89
C GLY A 183 0.93 8.13 23.35
N PRO A 184 -0.30 8.12 22.82
CA PRO A 184 -0.95 6.91 22.29
C PRO A 184 -0.46 6.43 20.90
N ARG A 185 0.42 7.19 20.25
CA ARG A 185 0.89 6.93 18.86
C ARG A 185 2.40 6.92 18.72
N PHE A 186 3.09 7.71 19.53
CA PHE A 186 4.54 7.77 19.59
C PHE A 186 4.98 7.49 21.03
N PHE A 187 5.93 6.57 21.20
CA PHE A 187 6.27 5.99 22.49
C PHE A 187 7.75 6.09 22.76
N HIS A 188 8.09 6.62 23.94
CA HIS A 188 9.47 6.69 24.43
C HIS A 188 10.44 7.36 23.44
N ILE A 189 9.99 8.41 22.76
CA ILE A 189 10.81 9.17 21.80
C ILE A 189 11.38 10.41 22.48
N LEU A 190 12.63 10.73 22.17
CA LEU A 190 13.25 12.01 22.42
C LEU A 190 13.25 12.78 21.09
N LEU A 191 12.62 13.96 21.10
CA LEU A 191 12.74 14.91 20.02
C LEU A 191 13.86 15.89 20.37
N PHE A 192 14.83 16.00 19.47
CA PHE A 192 15.86 17.02 19.52
C PHE A 192 15.62 18.07 18.45
N ASP A 193 16.05 19.29 18.77
CA ASP A 193 15.92 20.47 17.93
C ASP A 193 17.20 21.29 18.06
N GLY A 194 17.46 22.26 17.20
CA GLY A 194 18.67 23.06 17.29
C GLY A 194 18.87 24.05 16.16
N GLU A 195 20.01 24.75 16.17
CA GLU A 195 20.32 25.71 15.10
C GLU A 195 20.58 25.00 13.76
N GLU A 196 20.11 25.62 12.67
CA GLU A 196 20.34 25.12 11.31
C GLU A 196 21.84 25.01 11.01
N GLY A 197 22.19 23.94 10.31
CA GLY A 197 23.53 23.65 9.87
C GLY A 197 24.22 22.55 10.66
N GLN A 198 23.55 21.80 11.53
CA GLN A 198 24.09 20.59 12.17
C GLN A 198 23.00 19.53 12.28
N GLY A 199 23.31 18.25 12.15
CA GLY A 199 22.35 17.18 12.40
C GLY A 199 22.86 15.78 12.06
N SER A 200 22.25 14.77 12.68
CA SER A 200 22.49 13.36 12.37
C SER A 200 22.05 13.03 10.96
N CYS A 201 22.69 12.07 10.30
CA CYS A 201 22.31 11.62 8.96
C CYS A 201 22.54 10.11 8.77
N HIS A 202 22.39 9.62 7.54
CA HIS A 202 22.55 8.20 7.22
C HIS A 202 23.89 7.63 7.73
N GLY A 203 23.83 6.60 8.58
CA GLY A 203 24.99 5.98 9.24
C GLY A 203 25.23 6.44 10.68
N ASP A 204 24.61 7.54 11.12
CA ASP A 204 24.54 7.92 12.54
C ASP A 204 23.47 7.11 13.29
N SER A 205 22.57 6.43 12.58
CA SER A 205 21.60 5.49 13.14
C SER A 205 22.23 4.57 14.18
N GLY A 206 21.57 4.42 15.33
CA GLY A 206 22.09 3.67 16.47
C GLY A 206 23.10 4.41 17.33
N GLY A 207 23.63 5.54 16.87
CA GLY A 207 24.56 6.39 17.62
C GLY A 207 23.92 6.99 18.88
N PRO A 208 24.71 7.26 19.93
CA PRO A 208 24.24 7.78 21.20
C PRO A 208 23.92 9.27 21.18
N ALA A 209 22.91 9.64 21.96
CA ALA A 209 22.80 10.97 22.55
C ALA A 209 23.28 10.94 23.99
N TYR A 210 24.17 11.87 24.33
CA TYR A 210 24.74 12.05 25.67
C TYR A 210 24.21 13.32 26.33
N VAL A 211 24.03 13.24 27.64
CA VAL A 211 23.78 14.41 28.51
C VAL A 211 24.75 14.38 29.68
N GLU A 212 25.22 15.56 30.10
CA GLU A 212 25.97 15.72 31.33
C GLU A 212 25.03 16.20 32.44
N LEU A 213 24.92 15.44 33.52
CA LEU A 213 24.12 15.78 34.70
C LEU A 213 24.97 15.54 35.95
N ASP A 214 25.06 16.55 36.81
CA ASP A 214 25.83 16.48 38.07
C ASP A 214 27.30 16.06 37.83
N ASP A 215 27.95 16.65 36.82
CA ASP A 215 29.32 16.35 36.36
C ASP A 215 29.54 14.88 35.94
N GLN A 216 28.47 14.21 35.49
CA GLN A 216 28.50 12.83 34.99
C GLN A 216 27.79 12.68 33.65
N TRP A 217 28.42 11.93 32.74
CA TRP A 217 27.87 11.60 31.43
C TRP A 217 26.90 10.42 31.47
N PHE A 218 25.75 10.56 30.82
CA PHE A 218 24.77 9.50 30.64
C PHE A 218 24.41 9.32 29.16
N ILE A 219 24.15 8.08 28.75
CA ILE A 219 23.48 7.78 27.49
C ILE A 219 21.97 7.96 27.70
N ILE A 220 21.33 8.79 26.89
CA ILE A 220 19.89 9.05 26.99
C ILE A 220 19.10 8.46 25.85
N GLY A 221 19.70 8.31 24.66
CA GLY A 221 18.96 7.84 23.51
C GLY A 221 19.81 7.19 22.43
N VAL A 222 19.12 6.50 21.53
CA VAL A 222 19.64 5.81 20.35
C VAL A 222 19.08 6.49 19.11
N THR A 223 19.93 6.92 18.18
CA THR A 223 19.48 7.62 16.95
C THR A 223 18.56 6.72 16.12
N ASN A 224 17.33 7.16 15.84
CA ASN A 224 16.38 6.45 14.98
C ASN A 224 16.33 7.01 13.56
N GLY A 225 16.28 8.33 13.44
CA GLY A 225 16.11 9.01 12.16
C GLY A 225 15.09 10.14 12.24
N PHE A 226 14.14 10.13 11.31
CA PHE A 226 13.19 11.22 11.07
C PHE A 226 11.79 10.68 10.84
N ASP A 227 10.79 11.47 11.20
CA ASP A 227 9.38 11.20 10.95
C ASP A 227 8.72 12.44 10.34
N VAL A 228 7.81 12.23 9.40
CA VAL A 228 7.17 13.32 8.65
C VAL A 228 6.29 14.19 9.54
N VAL A 229 5.77 13.63 10.63
CA VAL A 229 4.94 14.33 11.61
C VAL A 229 5.81 14.99 12.68
N LEU A 230 6.77 14.26 13.25
CA LEU A 230 7.55 14.76 14.40
C LEU A 230 8.76 15.63 14.02
N THR A 231 9.27 15.54 12.79
CA THR A 231 10.44 16.30 12.32
C THR A 231 10.16 17.04 11.00
N PRO A 232 9.13 17.90 10.95
CA PRO A 232 8.64 18.46 9.69
C PRO A 232 9.62 19.42 9.01
N ASP A 233 10.57 20.01 9.73
CA ASP A 233 11.59 20.87 9.12
C ASP A 233 12.69 20.05 8.43
N THR A 234 12.93 18.82 8.90
CA THR A 234 13.96 17.92 8.35
C THR A 234 13.42 17.00 7.27
N MET A 235 12.21 16.44 7.44
CA MET A 235 11.62 15.49 6.51
C MET A 235 10.35 16.08 5.90
N VAL A 236 10.35 16.33 4.60
CA VAL A 236 9.23 16.98 3.89
C VAL A 236 8.67 16.06 2.83
N ARG A 237 7.33 15.97 2.74
CA ARG A 237 6.65 15.26 1.64
C ARG A 237 6.95 15.92 0.29
N THR A 238 7.20 15.12 -0.73
CA THR A 238 7.37 15.62 -2.11
C THR A 238 6.21 15.18 -3.00
N THR A 239 6.11 15.78 -4.18
CA THR A 239 5.15 15.37 -5.21
C THR A 239 5.70 14.27 -6.12
N ASP A 240 6.92 13.81 -5.89
CA ASP A 240 7.59 12.79 -6.70
C ASP A 240 7.26 11.39 -6.13
N PRO A 241 6.54 10.53 -6.87
CA PRO A 241 6.20 9.20 -6.39
C PRO A 241 7.43 8.29 -6.22
N ASP A 242 8.53 8.55 -6.92
CA ASP A 242 9.77 7.78 -6.78
C ASP A 242 10.57 8.22 -5.54
N PHE A 243 10.31 9.44 -5.03
CA PHE A 243 10.96 10.03 -3.86
C PHE A 243 9.93 10.75 -2.98
N PRO A 244 8.99 10.01 -2.35
CA PRO A 244 7.86 10.60 -1.65
C PRO A 244 8.27 11.52 -0.48
N TYR A 245 9.52 11.40 -0.01
CA TYR A 245 10.07 12.23 1.05
C TYR A 245 11.45 12.78 0.68
N ASN A 246 11.73 13.99 1.14
CA ASN A 246 13.05 14.61 1.09
C ASN A 246 13.55 14.90 2.50
N VAL A 247 14.77 14.46 2.81
CA VAL A 247 15.40 14.63 4.12
C VAL A 247 16.55 15.63 4.02
N ASP A 248 16.50 16.69 4.83
CA ASP A 248 17.56 17.68 5.00
C ASP A 248 18.20 17.54 6.39
N CYS A 249 19.24 16.70 6.48
CA CYS A 249 20.01 16.46 7.70
C CYS A 249 20.66 17.73 8.30
N SER A 250 20.64 18.88 7.61
CA SER A 250 21.15 20.14 8.15
C SER A 250 20.16 20.86 9.08
N LYS A 251 18.90 20.43 9.15
CA LYS A 251 17.83 21.13 9.90
C LYS A 251 17.77 20.80 11.40
N ASN A 252 18.73 20.03 11.91
CA ASN A 252 18.96 19.70 13.34
C ASN A 252 17.78 19.10 14.12
N GLN A 253 16.66 18.76 13.46
CA GLN A 253 15.62 17.94 14.08
C GLN A 253 15.97 16.46 13.90
N SER A 254 15.91 15.71 14.99
CA SER A 254 16.23 14.28 14.97
C SER A 254 15.49 13.55 16.07
N LEU A 255 15.17 12.28 15.79
CA LEU A 255 14.46 11.41 16.71
C LEU A 255 15.40 10.36 17.29
N TYR A 256 15.29 10.17 18.60
CA TYR A 256 16.02 9.16 19.34
C TYR A 256 15.08 8.35 20.22
N SER A 257 15.34 7.06 20.33
CA SER A 257 14.60 6.18 21.21
C SER A 257 15.20 6.33 22.59
N PHE A 258 14.37 6.65 23.58
CA PHE A 258 14.83 6.86 24.95
C PHE A 258 15.39 5.55 25.53
N ALA A 259 16.70 5.48 25.73
CA ALA A 259 17.39 4.25 26.12
C ALA A 259 16.91 3.72 27.49
N GLY A 260 16.56 4.62 28.41
CA GLY A 260 16.10 4.27 29.76
C GLY A 260 14.79 3.47 29.78
N ALA A 261 13.90 3.71 28.81
CA ALA A 261 12.66 2.95 28.64
C ALA A 261 12.94 1.46 28.36
N HIS A 262 14.01 1.16 27.62
CA HIS A 262 14.30 -0.19 27.16
C HIS A 262 15.30 -0.95 28.05
N GLY A 263 15.85 -0.31 29.09
CA GLY A 263 16.90 -0.88 29.93
C GLY A 263 16.56 -2.24 30.57
N LYS A 264 15.32 -2.42 31.05
CA LYS A 264 14.86 -3.72 31.59
C LYS A 264 14.86 -4.82 30.54
N TRP A 265 14.40 -4.50 29.33
CA TRP A 265 14.41 -5.44 28.21
C TRP A 265 15.83 -5.82 27.85
N ILE A 266 16.75 -4.85 27.74
CA ILE A 266 18.17 -5.09 27.47
C ILE A 266 18.77 -6.04 28.51
N GLU A 267 18.61 -5.74 29.81
CA GLU A 267 19.20 -6.58 30.87
C GLU A 267 18.64 -8.01 30.85
N LYS A 268 17.33 -8.15 30.59
CA LYS A 268 16.64 -9.43 30.53
C LYS A 268 17.09 -10.27 29.34
N THR A 269 17.11 -9.70 28.13
CA THR A 269 17.41 -10.45 26.90
C THR A 269 18.91 -10.65 26.68
N ALA A 270 19.75 -9.66 27.04
CA ALA A 270 21.20 -9.82 27.01
C ALA A 270 21.72 -10.72 28.15
N ASN A 271 20.90 -11.02 29.16
CA ASN A 271 21.26 -11.76 30.37
C ASN A 271 22.52 -11.17 31.04
N THR A 272 22.55 -9.85 31.22
CA THR A 272 23.69 -9.09 31.74
C THR A 272 23.19 -7.77 32.31
N SER A 273 23.74 -7.35 33.46
CA SER A 273 23.46 -6.01 33.98
C SER A 273 24.21 -4.95 33.19
N ILE A 274 23.55 -3.83 32.92
CA ILE A 274 24.14 -2.68 32.24
C ILE A 274 24.32 -1.51 33.19
N LEU A 275 25.24 -0.60 32.87
CA LEU A 275 25.45 0.61 33.66
C LEU A 275 24.20 1.49 33.56
N LYS A 276 23.73 2.02 34.70
CA LYS A 276 22.47 2.76 34.78
C LYS A 276 22.46 3.74 35.94
N SER A 277 21.76 4.86 35.76
CA SER A 277 21.61 5.89 36.81
C SER A 277 20.68 5.47 37.95
N GLY A 278 19.84 4.45 37.74
CA GLY A 278 18.90 3.95 38.72
C GLY A 278 18.17 2.69 38.24
N PRO A 279 17.11 2.24 38.93
CA PRO A 279 16.26 1.16 38.46
C PRO A 279 15.51 1.57 37.18
N PHE A 280 15.45 0.68 36.19
CA PHE A 280 14.61 0.89 35.01
C PHE A 280 13.13 0.63 35.32
N MET A 281 12.24 1.38 34.67
CA MET A 281 10.80 1.14 34.74
C MET A 281 10.39 -0.08 33.93
N ASP A 282 9.32 -0.76 34.35
CA ASP A 282 8.70 -1.81 33.53
C ASP A 282 7.66 -1.17 32.61
N ILE A 283 7.96 -1.11 31.32
CA ILE A 283 7.08 -0.54 30.31
C ILE A 283 6.51 -1.60 29.36
N ASP A 284 6.95 -2.86 29.49
CA ASP A 284 6.58 -3.96 28.60
C ASP A 284 5.21 -4.60 28.97
N LYS A 285 4.31 -3.83 29.60
CA LYS A 285 2.97 -4.31 29.96
C LYS A 285 2.10 -4.39 28.71
N THR A 286 2.12 -5.54 28.05
CA THR A 286 1.07 -5.97 27.13
C THR A 286 -0.11 -6.50 27.95
N GLU A 287 -1.21 -5.76 28.05
CA GLU A 287 -2.52 -6.35 28.30
C GLU A 287 -3.31 -6.30 27.00
N GLU A 288 -3.74 -7.47 26.52
CA GLU A 288 -4.78 -7.59 25.51
C GLU A 288 -6.04 -6.89 26.02
N HIS A 289 -6.21 -5.63 25.64
CA HIS A 289 -7.39 -4.88 26.00
C HIS A 289 -8.36 -4.86 24.83
N LEU A 290 -9.44 -5.61 25.01
CA LEU A 290 -10.63 -5.41 24.22
C LEU A 290 -11.24 -4.04 24.59
N HIS A 291 -10.81 -2.96 23.91
CA HIS A 291 -11.31 -1.61 24.17
C HIS A 291 -12.83 -1.52 23.98
N GLN A 292 -13.52 -0.84 24.89
CA GLN A 292 -14.98 -0.73 24.85
C GLN A 292 -15.48 0.43 23.99
N SER A 293 -14.59 1.36 23.61
CA SER A 293 -14.89 2.51 22.76
C SER A 293 -13.67 2.96 21.97
N LEU A 294 -13.90 3.68 20.86
CA LEU A 294 -12.83 4.28 20.07
C LEU A 294 -12.02 5.30 20.87
N LYS A 295 -12.68 6.04 21.76
CA LYS A 295 -12.01 6.97 22.68
C LYS A 295 -11.04 6.23 23.59
N GLN A 296 -11.49 5.13 24.22
CA GLN A 296 -10.62 4.32 25.08
C GLN A 296 -9.45 3.72 24.30
N TRP A 297 -9.67 3.23 23.07
CA TRP A 297 -8.58 2.76 22.21
C TRP A 297 -7.60 3.90 21.89
N CYS A 298 -8.11 5.08 21.54
CA CYS A 298 -7.28 6.24 21.20
C CYS A 298 -6.46 6.76 22.39
N GLU A 299 -7.00 6.71 23.61
CA GLU A 299 -6.29 7.14 24.82
C GLU A 299 -5.36 6.05 25.40
N SER A 300 -5.40 4.82 24.87
CA SER A 300 -4.67 3.69 25.42
C SER A 300 -3.23 3.59 24.93
N THR A 301 -2.39 3.05 25.79
CA THR A 301 -1.01 2.67 25.50
C THR A 301 -0.90 1.15 25.27
N ASP A 302 -1.68 0.61 24.31
CA ASP A 302 -1.65 -0.80 23.90
C ASP A 302 -0.80 -0.96 22.63
N PHE A 303 0.48 -1.28 22.80
CA PHE A 303 1.45 -1.20 21.69
C PHE A 303 1.59 -2.51 20.93
N GLY A 304 1.39 -2.44 19.62
CA GLY A 304 1.76 -3.50 18.68
C GLY A 304 0.90 -4.77 18.70
N SER A 305 -0.22 -4.78 19.45
CA SER A 305 -1.18 -5.88 19.38
C SER A 305 -1.86 -5.91 18.00
N PRO A 306 -2.16 -7.08 17.40
CA PRO A 306 -2.82 -7.13 16.08
C PRO A 306 -4.12 -6.32 15.99
N SER A 307 -4.82 -6.20 17.13
CA SER A 307 -6.02 -5.40 17.29
C SER A 307 -5.77 -3.89 17.23
N TRP A 308 -4.64 -3.43 17.77
CA TRP A 308 -4.22 -2.03 17.70
C TRP A 308 -3.69 -1.67 16.31
N ASN A 309 -2.91 -2.58 15.70
CA ASN A 309 -2.27 -2.41 14.39
C ASN A 309 -3.28 -2.05 13.30
N MET A 310 -4.44 -2.71 13.29
CA MET A 310 -5.50 -2.45 12.30
C MET A 310 -5.98 -1.00 12.32
N LEU A 311 -6.33 -0.47 13.50
CA LEU A 311 -6.81 0.90 13.60
C LEU A 311 -5.68 1.91 13.44
N LYS A 312 -4.44 1.60 13.87
CA LYS A 312 -3.27 2.45 13.62
C LYS A 312 -2.99 2.57 12.13
N TYR A 313 -2.95 1.46 11.39
CA TYR A 313 -2.79 1.45 9.93
C TYR A 313 -3.80 2.37 9.24
N ILE A 314 -5.07 2.28 9.62
CA ILE A 314 -6.14 3.14 9.07
C ILE A 314 -5.86 4.63 9.35
N LEU A 315 -5.33 4.97 10.53
CA LEU A 315 -4.96 6.36 10.83
C LEU A 315 -3.74 6.82 10.03
N ASP A 316 -2.75 5.96 9.82
CA ASP A 316 -1.55 6.30 9.05
C ASP A 316 -1.91 6.65 7.60
N GLN A 317 -2.79 5.85 6.99
CA GLN A 317 -3.36 6.15 5.68
C GLN A 317 -4.06 7.52 5.69
N LYS A 318 -4.77 7.86 6.77
CA LYS A 318 -5.40 9.18 6.88
C LYS A 318 -4.38 10.31 7.00
N VAL A 319 -3.31 10.09 7.75
CA VAL A 319 -2.24 11.07 7.93
C VAL A 319 -1.50 11.33 6.61
N ASP A 320 -1.39 10.34 5.74
CA ASP A 320 -0.83 10.50 4.39
C ASP A 320 -1.68 11.38 3.46
N GLU A 321 -2.98 11.50 3.70
CA GLU A 321 -3.88 12.35 2.92
C GLU A 321 -3.95 13.82 3.39
N ILE A 322 -3.66 14.10 4.67
CA ILE A 322 -3.78 15.45 5.24
C ILE A 322 -2.48 16.26 5.07
N PRO A 323 -2.54 17.60 5.12
CA PRO A 323 -1.33 18.41 5.14
C PRO A 323 -0.41 17.99 6.28
N GLN A 324 0.90 17.94 6.00
CA GLN A 324 1.90 17.46 6.95
C GLN A 324 1.85 18.16 8.31
N VAL A 325 1.61 19.48 8.32
CA VAL A 325 1.50 20.29 9.53
C VAL A 325 0.31 19.93 10.42
N ASP A 326 -0.71 19.27 9.86
CA ASP A 326 -1.93 18.87 10.58
C ASP A 326 -1.82 17.44 11.14
N GLY A 327 -0.77 16.69 10.78
CA GLY A 327 -0.61 15.27 11.13
C GLY A 327 -0.50 15.02 12.64
N GLU A 328 0.29 15.84 13.32
CA GLU A 328 0.52 15.71 14.77
C GLU A 328 -0.74 16.06 15.54
N ASP A 329 -1.36 17.19 15.19
CA ASP A 329 -2.62 17.66 15.77
C ASP A 329 -3.71 16.59 15.64
N PHE A 330 -3.79 15.93 14.48
CA PHE A 330 -4.73 14.83 14.27
C PHE A 330 -4.44 13.63 15.19
N TYR A 331 -3.20 13.16 15.27
CA TYR A 331 -2.85 12.01 16.12
C TYR A 331 -3.10 12.27 17.61
N ASN A 332 -2.88 13.50 18.06
CA ASN A 332 -3.00 13.88 19.46
C ASN A 332 -4.45 14.26 19.88
N ASP A 333 -5.34 14.55 18.93
CA ASP A 333 -6.75 14.84 19.21
C ASP A 333 -7.64 13.61 19.01
N CYS A 334 -7.88 12.88 20.11
CA CYS A 334 -8.78 11.73 20.10
C CYS A 334 -10.22 12.07 19.67
N SER A 335 -10.66 13.32 19.75
CA SER A 335 -11.98 13.72 19.24
C SER A 335 -12.02 13.68 17.72
N GLN A 336 -10.94 14.15 17.07
CA GLN A 336 -10.80 14.09 15.61
C GLN A 336 -10.63 12.66 15.12
N VAL A 337 -9.78 11.86 15.78
CA VAL A 337 -9.59 10.44 15.48
C VAL A 337 -10.91 9.67 15.57
N VAL A 338 -11.66 9.84 16.67
CA VAL A 338 -12.95 9.17 16.86
C VAL A 338 -13.93 9.59 15.78
N THR A 339 -14.04 10.89 15.49
CA THR A 339 -14.94 11.41 14.44
C THR A 339 -14.62 10.79 13.07
N TYR A 340 -13.34 10.71 12.71
CA TYR A 340 -12.89 10.10 11.47
C TYR A 340 -13.26 8.61 11.42
N LEU A 341 -12.87 7.84 12.44
CA LEU A 341 -13.13 6.40 12.50
C LEU A 341 -14.64 6.08 12.48
N GLU A 342 -15.46 6.86 13.18
CA GLU A 342 -16.93 6.69 13.17
C GLU A 342 -17.55 6.93 11.79
N SER A 343 -16.90 7.72 10.94
CA SER A 343 -17.37 8.04 9.58
C SER A 343 -16.98 6.98 8.53
N LEU A 344 -16.10 6.03 8.86
CA LEU A 344 -15.60 5.06 7.88
C LEU A 344 -16.67 4.05 7.47
N GLU A 345 -17.05 4.10 6.19
CA GLU A 345 -17.96 3.14 5.58
C GLU A 345 -17.23 1.96 4.93
N LYS A 346 -15.97 2.17 4.53
CA LYS A 346 -15.13 1.23 3.79
C LYS A 346 -13.70 1.23 4.31
N ILE A 347 -13.11 0.05 4.40
CA ILE A 347 -11.67 -0.17 4.60
C ILE A 347 -11.11 -0.95 3.40
N ILE A 348 -9.92 -0.56 2.95
CA ILE A 348 -9.16 -1.25 1.91
C ILE A 348 -7.78 -1.57 2.50
N ILE A 349 -7.31 -2.79 2.29
CA ILE A 349 -5.99 -3.26 2.69
C ILE A 349 -5.33 -3.81 1.43
N ASN A 350 -4.17 -3.27 1.06
CA ASN A 350 -3.38 -3.71 -0.07
C ASN A 350 -1.95 -4.03 0.38
N SER A 351 -1.36 -5.13 -0.11
CA SER A 351 -0.01 -5.56 0.28
C SER A 351 1.10 -4.57 -0.04
N ASP A 352 0.95 -3.77 -1.08
CA ASP A 352 1.91 -2.75 -1.51
C ASP A 352 1.88 -1.48 -0.65
N GLU A 353 0.78 -1.26 0.08
CA GLU A 353 0.55 -0.06 0.91
C GLU A 353 0.49 -0.38 2.41
N THR A 354 0.47 -1.65 2.78
CA THR A 354 0.32 -2.11 4.16
C THR A 354 1.62 -2.76 4.62
N PRO A 355 2.23 -2.29 5.71
CA PRO A 355 3.34 -2.97 6.34
C PRO A 355 3.02 -4.45 6.60
N GLU A 356 4.03 -5.33 6.53
CA GLU A 356 3.87 -6.78 6.76
C GLU A 356 3.62 -7.14 8.25
N VAL A 357 2.51 -6.66 8.81
CA VAL A 357 2.16 -6.80 10.22
C VAL A 357 0.99 -7.76 10.44
N ASP A 358 0.95 -8.36 11.62
CA ASP A 358 -0.21 -9.13 12.05
C ASP A 358 -1.40 -8.18 12.28
N LEU A 359 -2.54 -8.48 11.64
CA LEU A 359 -3.75 -7.68 11.62
C LEU A 359 -4.95 -8.46 12.17
N SER A 360 -5.71 -7.80 13.05
CA SER A 360 -6.97 -8.31 13.59
C SER A 360 -8.11 -7.32 13.37
N PHE A 361 -9.26 -7.81 12.91
CA PHE A 361 -10.46 -7.00 12.70
C PHE A 361 -11.26 -6.76 13.97
N THR A 362 -10.80 -7.28 15.11
CA THR A 362 -11.54 -7.27 16.38
C THR A 362 -12.01 -5.85 16.72
N GLN A 363 -11.13 -4.84 16.67
CA GLN A 363 -11.49 -3.46 17.02
C GLN A 363 -12.34 -2.73 15.99
N LEU A 364 -12.50 -3.28 14.79
CA LEU A 364 -13.40 -2.69 13.78
C LEU A 364 -14.88 -2.79 14.20
N ARG A 365 -15.22 -3.63 15.19
CA ARG A 365 -16.57 -3.67 15.79
C ARG A 365 -16.99 -2.32 16.40
N LEU A 366 -16.03 -1.44 16.69
CA LEU A 366 -16.25 -0.12 17.23
C LEU A 366 -16.62 0.90 16.14
N LEU A 367 -16.57 0.55 14.85
CA LEU A 367 -16.87 1.44 13.72
C LEU A 367 -18.35 1.30 13.32
N PRO A 368 -19.23 2.24 13.70
CA PRO A 368 -20.68 2.11 13.50
C PRO A 368 -21.10 2.14 12.02
N SER A 369 -20.34 2.84 11.18
CA SER A 369 -20.66 3.07 9.77
C SER A 369 -20.04 2.03 8.82
N LEU A 370 -19.12 1.19 9.31
CA LEU A 370 -18.39 0.25 8.46
C LEU A 370 -19.34 -0.77 7.84
N ARG A 371 -19.31 -0.88 6.51
CA ARG A 371 -20.12 -1.85 5.73
C ARG A 371 -19.30 -2.64 4.73
N LYS A 372 -18.10 -2.17 4.36
CA LYS A 372 -17.27 -2.81 3.35
C LYS A 372 -15.83 -2.98 3.80
N ILE A 373 -15.30 -4.18 3.58
CA ILE A 373 -13.86 -4.47 3.69
C ILE A 373 -13.39 -5.07 2.36
N THR A 374 -12.29 -4.54 1.84
CA THR A 374 -11.56 -5.11 0.71
C THR A 374 -10.13 -5.41 1.14
N ILE A 375 -9.64 -6.61 0.85
CA ILE A 375 -8.27 -7.05 1.11
C ILE A 375 -7.71 -7.62 -0.19
N ASN A 376 -6.60 -7.05 -0.66
CA ASN A 376 -5.97 -7.43 -1.91
C ASN A 376 -4.53 -7.86 -1.69
N SER A 377 -4.19 -9.06 -2.18
CA SER A 377 -2.82 -9.57 -2.29
C SER A 377 -2.02 -9.58 -0.98
N PHE A 378 -2.68 -9.51 0.18
CA PHE A 378 -2.07 -9.48 1.50
C PHE A 378 -1.81 -10.91 2.04
N PRO A 379 -0.67 -11.17 2.71
CA PRO A 379 -0.35 -12.50 3.24
C PRO A 379 -1.41 -13.02 4.23
N LEU A 380 -2.00 -14.17 3.96
CA LEU A 380 -3.09 -14.73 4.77
C LEU A 380 -2.67 -15.04 6.21
N GLU A 381 -1.42 -15.49 6.41
CA GLU A 381 -0.86 -15.80 7.73
C GLU A 381 -0.74 -14.56 8.64
N LYS A 382 -0.76 -13.36 8.05
CA LYS A 382 -0.73 -12.08 8.76
C LYS A 382 -2.12 -11.55 9.09
N ILE A 383 -3.20 -12.23 8.70
CA ILE A 383 -4.57 -11.77 8.93
C ILE A 383 -5.39 -12.86 9.64
N ASP A 384 -6.01 -12.49 10.77
CA ASP A 384 -7.00 -13.35 11.42
C ASP A 384 -8.43 -13.08 10.91
N LEU A 385 -8.82 -13.77 9.83
CA LEU A 385 -10.17 -13.67 9.26
C LEU A 385 -11.28 -14.14 10.22
N SER A 386 -10.96 -14.93 11.26
CA SER A 386 -11.97 -15.39 12.23
C SER A 386 -12.55 -14.24 13.07
N THR A 387 -11.81 -13.13 13.17
CA THR A 387 -12.22 -11.92 13.88
C THR A 387 -13.26 -11.08 13.13
N LEU A 388 -13.56 -11.41 11.87
CA LEU A 388 -14.64 -10.78 11.07
C LEU A 388 -16.03 -11.08 11.63
N THR A 389 -16.18 -12.13 12.44
CA THR A 389 -17.46 -12.60 13.00
C THR A 389 -18.24 -11.57 13.82
N HIS A 390 -17.57 -10.51 14.29
CA HIS A 390 -18.18 -9.44 15.08
C HIS A 390 -18.63 -8.24 14.24
N LEU A 391 -18.42 -8.27 12.93
CA LEU A 391 -18.68 -7.14 12.04
C LEU A 391 -20.00 -7.27 11.28
N LYS A 392 -20.64 -6.13 11.05
CA LYS A 392 -21.86 -6.00 10.24
C LYS A 392 -21.50 -5.45 8.86
N LEU A 393 -21.11 -6.34 7.96
CA LEU A 393 -20.67 -5.98 6.61
C LEU A 393 -21.75 -6.31 5.59
N ASP A 394 -21.99 -5.39 4.65
CA ASP A 394 -22.78 -5.65 3.43
C ASP A 394 -21.90 -6.31 2.35
N SER A 395 -20.60 -6.00 2.34
CA SER A 395 -19.65 -6.39 1.29
C SER A 395 -18.31 -6.81 1.89
N LEU A 396 -17.81 -7.97 1.46
CA LEU A 396 -16.47 -8.44 1.77
C LEU A 396 -15.76 -8.89 0.49
N GLU A 397 -14.56 -8.38 0.28
CA GLU A 397 -13.72 -8.75 -0.87
C GLU A 397 -12.37 -9.26 -0.35
N LEU A 398 -12.09 -10.54 -0.60
CA LEU A 398 -10.86 -11.22 -0.22
C LEU A 398 -10.20 -11.69 -1.51
N VAL A 399 -9.27 -10.90 -2.04
CA VAL A 399 -8.75 -11.09 -3.39
C VAL A 399 -7.29 -11.47 -3.32
N ASP A 400 -6.92 -12.60 -3.95
CA ASP A 400 -5.53 -13.02 -4.12
C ASP A 400 -4.76 -13.21 -2.79
N LEU A 401 -5.41 -13.80 -1.78
CA LEU A 401 -4.81 -13.99 -0.45
C LEU A 401 -4.15 -15.38 -0.29
N GLY A 402 -4.24 -16.25 -1.30
CA GLY A 402 -3.88 -17.66 -1.15
C GLY A 402 -4.89 -18.47 -0.32
N LEU A 403 -6.13 -17.98 -0.18
CA LEU A 403 -7.18 -18.62 0.60
C LEU A 403 -7.65 -19.94 -0.06
N SER A 404 -7.48 -21.07 0.63
CA SER A 404 -7.90 -22.39 0.12
C SER A 404 -9.21 -22.90 0.72
N GLU A 405 -9.54 -22.44 1.93
CA GLU A 405 -10.76 -22.79 2.66
C GLU A 405 -11.49 -21.51 3.10
N ILE A 406 -12.82 -21.57 3.12
CA ILE A 406 -13.64 -20.43 3.51
C ILE A 406 -14.00 -20.58 4.99
N ASN A 407 -13.26 -19.89 5.86
CA ASN A 407 -13.54 -19.82 7.30
C ASN A 407 -13.67 -18.37 7.77
N LEU A 408 -14.86 -17.81 7.54
CA LEU A 408 -15.19 -16.43 7.92
C LEU A 408 -15.99 -16.36 9.24
N GLY A 409 -16.30 -17.51 9.82
CA GLY A 409 -17.26 -17.68 10.92
C GLY A 409 -18.68 -17.21 10.57
N ASN A 410 -19.49 -16.81 11.56
CA ASN A 410 -20.89 -16.39 11.36
C ASN A 410 -21.00 -14.94 10.86
N THR A 411 -20.77 -14.70 9.57
CA THR A 411 -20.96 -13.39 8.93
C THR A 411 -22.34 -13.29 8.26
N ASN A 412 -23.40 -13.41 9.06
CA ASN A 412 -24.78 -13.63 8.57
C ASN A 412 -25.38 -12.48 7.73
N GLU A 413 -24.71 -11.33 7.61
CA GLU A 413 -25.25 -10.13 6.97
C GLU A 413 -24.62 -9.80 5.60
N ILE A 414 -23.57 -10.52 5.17
CA ILE A 414 -22.88 -10.23 3.90
C ILE A 414 -23.79 -10.52 2.71
N LYS A 415 -23.99 -9.50 1.86
CA LYS A 415 -24.75 -9.60 0.60
C LYS A 415 -23.85 -9.81 -0.61
N PHE A 416 -22.65 -9.24 -0.58
CA PHE A 416 -21.65 -9.37 -1.64
C PHE A 416 -20.36 -9.96 -1.10
N LEU A 417 -19.92 -11.09 -1.68
CA LEU A 417 -18.64 -11.72 -1.38
C LEU A 417 -17.83 -11.86 -2.66
N SER A 418 -16.60 -11.34 -2.66
CA SER A 418 -15.60 -11.66 -3.67
C SER A 418 -14.50 -12.51 -3.05
N LEU A 419 -14.17 -13.61 -3.73
CA LEU A 419 -13.08 -14.52 -3.40
C LEU A 419 -12.13 -14.68 -4.60
N ASP A 420 -12.06 -13.65 -5.43
CA ASP A 420 -11.33 -13.66 -6.70
C ASP A 420 -9.85 -14.06 -6.52
N ARG A 421 -9.32 -14.79 -7.51
CA ARG A 421 -7.91 -15.20 -7.58
C ARG A 421 -7.40 -16.03 -6.38
N ASN A 422 -8.29 -16.69 -5.64
CA ASN A 422 -7.88 -17.60 -4.57
C ASN A 422 -7.93 -19.08 -5.02
N PRO A 423 -7.06 -19.96 -4.45
CA PRO A 423 -7.03 -21.39 -4.74
C PRO A 423 -8.11 -22.19 -3.97
N ILE A 424 -9.38 -21.81 -4.11
CA ILE A 424 -10.49 -22.37 -3.33
C ILE A 424 -10.99 -23.69 -3.93
N ALA A 425 -10.80 -24.78 -3.19
CA ALA A 425 -11.28 -26.10 -3.60
C ALA A 425 -12.67 -26.47 -3.04
N ASP A 426 -13.09 -25.88 -1.92
CA ASP A 426 -14.33 -26.23 -1.22
C ASP A 426 -15.18 -24.98 -0.93
N LEU A 427 -16.41 -24.98 -1.44
CA LEU A 427 -17.40 -23.92 -1.26
C LEU A 427 -18.46 -24.25 -0.19
N GLY A 428 -18.38 -25.41 0.47
CA GLY A 428 -19.41 -25.90 1.39
C GLY A 428 -19.74 -24.94 2.53
N ASN A 429 -18.74 -24.22 3.05
CA ASN A 429 -18.92 -23.26 4.14
C ASN A 429 -19.67 -21.98 3.73
N LEU A 430 -19.84 -21.70 2.44
CA LEU A 430 -20.62 -20.54 1.98
C LEU A 430 -22.09 -20.64 2.37
N GLN A 431 -22.60 -21.84 2.66
CA GLN A 431 -23.97 -22.05 3.14
C GLN A 431 -24.23 -21.37 4.49
N ASN A 432 -23.18 -21.08 5.26
CA ASN A 432 -23.28 -20.36 6.52
C ASN A 432 -23.54 -18.85 6.32
N ILE A 433 -23.28 -18.32 5.12
CA ILE A 433 -23.50 -16.90 4.79
C ILE A 433 -24.94 -16.73 4.26
N THR A 434 -25.90 -16.81 5.17
CA THR A 434 -27.34 -16.88 4.84
C THR A 434 -27.90 -15.69 4.06
N GLY A 435 -27.25 -14.51 4.13
CA GLY A 435 -27.64 -13.29 3.42
C GLY A 435 -27.04 -13.11 2.03
N LEU A 436 -26.23 -14.05 1.54
CA LEU A 436 -25.42 -13.87 0.34
C LEU A 436 -26.28 -13.77 -0.93
N GLU A 437 -26.22 -12.63 -1.61
CA GLU A 437 -26.95 -12.37 -2.86
C GLU A 437 -26.04 -12.39 -4.09
N SER A 438 -24.76 -12.05 -3.93
CA SER A 438 -23.80 -11.94 -5.03
C SER A 438 -22.46 -12.53 -4.65
N LEU A 439 -21.94 -13.39 -5.52
CA LEU A 439 -20.66 -14.07 -5.36
C LEU A 439 -19.77 -13.84 -6.58
N SER A 440 -18.49 -13.52 -6.35
CA SER A 440 -17.45 -13.53 -7.37
C SER A 440 -16.36 -14.53 -6.99
N LEU A 441 -16.00 -15.39 -7.94
CA LEU A 441 -14.88 -16.35 -7.87
C LEU A 441 -13.94 -16.15 -9.07
N SER A 442 -13.89 -14.94 -9.63
CA SER A 442 -13.17 -14.66 -10.88
C SER A 442 -11.67 -14.93 -10.72
N GLY A 443 -11.07 -15.67 -11.65
CA GLY A 443 -9.67 -16.10 -11.57
C GLY A 443 -9.38 -17.16 -10.51
N ALA A 444 -10.38 -17.68 -9.80
CA ALA A 444 -10.17 -18.73 -8.80
C ALA A 444 -9.77 -20.06 -9.47
N VAL A 445 -9.12 -20.92 -8.68
CA VAL A 445 -8.79 -22.29 -9.08
C VAL A 445 -9.86 -23.22 -8.54
N ILE A 446 -10.90 -23.46 -9.34
CA ILE A 446 -12.06 -24.27 -8.96
C ILE A 446 -12.63 -25.04 -10.16
N ASP A 447 -12.90 -26.33 -9.98
CA ASP A 447 -13.41 -27.21 -11.05
C ASP A 447 -14.90 -27.55 -10.92
N ASP A 448 -15.51 -27.34 -9.75
CA ASP A 448 -16.90 -27.74 -9.47
C ASP A 448 -17.60 -26.74 -8.52
N ILE A 449 -18.72 -26.18 -8.97
CA ILE A 449 -19.55 -25.25 -8.18
C ILE A 449 -20.87 -25.86 -7.69
N SER A 450 -21.05 -27.18 -7.74
CA SER A 450 -22.30 -27.86 -7.34
C SER A 450 -22.70 -27.61 -5.88
N GLN A 451 -21.72 -27.31 -5.02
CA GLN A 451 -21.92 -26.94 -3.61
C GLN A 451 -22.68 -25.61 -3.43
N LEU A 452 -22.77 -24.76 -4.47
CA LEU A 452 -23.58 -23.52 -4.47
C LEU A 452 -25.10 -23.78 -4.61
N SER A 453 -25.53 -25.03 -4.82
CA SER A 453 -26.92 -25.41 -5.10
C SER A 453 -27.95 -24.92 -4.08
N THR A 454 -27.55 -24.78 -2.81
CA THR A 454 -28.43 -24.35 -1.72
C THR A 454 -28.42 -22.83 -1.49
N ILE A 455 -27.53 -22.09 -2.15
CA ILE A 455 -27.32 -20.65 -1.92
C ILE A 455 -28.18 -19.85 -2.92
N PRO A 456 -29.09 -18.97 -2.45
CA PRO A 456 -30.04 -18.26 -3.30
C PRO A 456 -29.42 -17.02 -3.98
N LEU A 457 -28.34 -17.21 -4.73
CA LEU A 457 -27.65 -16.13 -5.43
C LEU A 457 -28.55 -15.44 -6.47
N LYS A 458 -28.42 -14.12 -6.55
CA LYS A 458 -28.95 -13.26 -7.62
C LYS A 458 -27.88 -12.98 -8.68
N SER A 459 -26.61 -12.91 -8.29
CA SER A 459 -25.50 -12.61 -9.19
C SER A 459 -24.33 -13.56 -8.94
N LEU A 460 -23.73 -14.07 -10.01
CA LEU A 460 -22.58 -14.97 -9.96
C LEU A 460 -21.57 -14.59 -11.05
N SER A 461 -20.34 -14.25 -10.63
CA SER A 461 -19.21 -14.00 -11.51
C SER A 461 -18.18 -15.12 -11.38
N LEU A 462 -17.82 -15.71 -12.50
CA LEU A 462 -16.89 -16.82 -12.68
C LEU A 462 -15.98 -16.47 -13.86
N VAL A 463 -15.46 -15.25 -13.91
CA VAL A 463 -14.64 -14.81 -15.06
C VAL A 463 -13.25 -15.41 -14.96
N GLY A 464 -12.74 -16.03 -16.03
CA GLY A 464 -11.36 -16.50 -16.09
C GLY A 464 -11.02 -17.61 -15.09
N ILE A 465 -11.97 -18.52 -14.79
CA ILE A 465 -11.72 -19.65 -13.88
C ILE A 465 -10.61 -20.52 -14.47
N ASN A 466 -9.61 -20.82 -13.65
CA ASN A 466 -8.50 -21.68 -14.04
C ASN A 466 -8.89 -23.16 -13.90
N SER A 467 -9.77 -23.63 -14.79
CA SER A 467 -10.23 -25.01 -14.87
C SER A 467 -10.27 -25.47 -16.33
N PRO A 468 -9.87 -26.71 -16.65
CA PRO A 468 -10.05 -27.26 -17.98
C PRO A 468 -11.52 -27.32 -18.42
N ALA A 469 -12.43 -27.57 -17.48
CA ALA A 469 -13.88 -27.57 -17.71
C ALA A 469 -14.64 -27.48 -16.38
N LEU A 470 -15.31 -26.36 -16.16
CA LEU A 470 -16.07 -26.11 -14.94
C LEU A 470 -17.40 -26.89 -14.92
N LYS A 471 -17.67 -27.56 -13.80
CA LYS A 471 -18.88 -28.36 -13.55
C LYS A 471 -19.78 -27.70 -12.51
N GLY A 472 -21.01 -28.20 -12.36
CA GLY A 472 -21.89 -27.80 -11.25
C GLY A 472 -22.93 -26.72 -11.59
N LEU A 473 -22.92 -26.17 -12.81
CA LEU A 473 -23.87 -25.13 -13.22
C LEU A 473 -25.32 -25.65 -13.28
N LYS A 474 -25.51 -26.96 -13.42
CA LYS A 474 -26.85 -27.56 -13.41
C LYS A 474 -27.47 -27.53 -12.02
N GLU A 475 -26.66 -27.56 -10.98
CA GLU A 475 -27.06 -27.65 -9.58
C GLU A 475 -27.33 -26.28 -8.96
N ILE A 476 -26.76 -25.19 -9.51
CA ILE A 476 -26.95 -23.84 -8.95
C ILE A 476 -28.42 -23.39 -8.94
N ASN A 477 -28.73 -22.52 -7.98
CA ASN A 477 -30.07 -21.98 -7.76
C ASN A 477 -30.60 -21.25 -9.02
N LYS A 478 -31.86 -21.53 -9.37
CA LYS A 478 -32.53 -20.97 -10.56
C LYS A 478 -33.07 -19.55 -10.37
N SER A 479 -32.87 -18.94 -9.20
CA SER A 479 -33.16 -17.52 -8.91
C SER A 479 -32.20 -16.54 -9.56
N LEU A 480 -31.10 -17.04 -10.16
CA LEU A 480 -30.03 -16.21 -10.70
C LEU A 480 -30.55 -15.20 -11.75
N VAL A 481 -30.11 -13.95 -11.60
CA VAL A 481 -30.48 -12.80 -12.43
C VAL A 481 -29.32 -12.36 -13.31
N SER A 482 -28.08 -12.47 -12.83
CA SER A 482 -26.86 -12.14 -13.59
C SER A 482 -25.85 -13.29 -13.51
N LEU A 483 -25.31 -13.68 -14.66
CA LEU A 483 -24.25 -14.68 -14.79
C LEU A 483 -23.15 -14.16 -15.72
N ASP A 484 -21.92 -14.11 -15.21
CA ASP A 484 -20.72 -13.80 -16.00
C ASP A 484 -19.74 -14.98 -15.92
N ILE A 485 -19.55 -15.65 -17.06
CA ILE A 485 -18.63 -16.80 -17.24
C ILE A 485 -17.67 -16.53 -18.41
N ARG A 486 -17.34 -15.26 -18.67
CA ARG A 486 -16.32 -14.93 -19.68
C ARG A 486 -15.00 -15.58 -19.33
N ASP A 487 -14.32 -16.08 -20.35
CA ASP A 487 -13.01 -16.71 -20.27
C ASP A 487 -12.99 -17.95 -19.36
N THR A 488 -14.14 -18.60 -19.19
CA THR A 488 -14.33 -19.83 -18.40
C THR A 488 -15.00 -20.89 -19.24
N TYR A 489 -14.37 -22.04 -19.42
CA TYR A 489 -14.93 -23.13 -20.23
C TYR A 489 -15.85 -24.03 -19.40
N LEU A 490 -17.10 -24.22 -19.84
CA LEU A 490 -18.03 -25.17 -19.23
C LEU A 490 -17.94 -26.55 -19.90
N ASP A 491 -18.16 -27.61 -19.14
CA ASP A 491 -18.31 -28.97 -19.71
C ASP A 491 -19.56 -29.11 -20.59
N SER A 492 -20.63 -28.39 -20.22
CA SER A 492 -21.89 -28.32 -20.94
C SER A 492 -22.62 -27.00 -20.65
N THR A 493 -23.16 -26.40 -21.71
CA THR A 493 -24.00 -25.20 -21.62
C THR A 493 -25.48 -25.52 -21.38
N SER A 494 -25.86 -26.80 -21.32
CA SER A 494 -27.27 -27.24 -21.23
C SER A 494 -28.00 -26.70 -20.00
N ALA A 495 -27.28 -26.38 -18.93
CA ALA A 495 -27.87 -25.83 -17.71
C ALA A 495 -28.43 -24.40 -17.86
N LEU A 496 -28.00 -23.66 -18.89
CA LEU A 496 -28.42 -22.26 -19.10
C LEU A 496 -29.92 -22.14 -19.39
N CYS A 497 -30.54 -23.16 -19.98
CA CYS A 497 -31.98 -23.17 -20.26
C CYS A 497 -32.84 -23.32 -18.98
N ASP A 498 -32.25 -23.73 -17.86
CA ASP A 498 -32.94 -23.80 -16.58
C ASP A 498 -32.93 -22.44 -15.84
N LEU A 499 -32.02 -21.53 -16.21
CA LEU A 499 -31.83 -20.21 -15.57
C LEU A 499 -32.79 -19.15 -16.16
N LYS A 500 -34.10 -19.37 -16.01
CA LYS A 500 -35.17 -18.58 -16.64
C LYS A 500 -35.28 -17.13 -16.16
N ASN A 501 -34.68 -16.81 -15.03
CA ASN A 501 -34.72 -15.48 -14.41
C ASN A 501 -33.58 -14.56 -14.88
N LEU A 502 -32.64 -15.07 -15.70
CA LEU A 502 -31.52 -14.28 -16.20
C LEU A 502 -32.00 -13.04 -16.95
N LYS A 503 -31.45 -11.90 -16.53
CA LYS A 503 -31.50 -10.61 -17.22
C LYS A 503 -30.16 -10.26 -17.84
N GLU A 504 -29.06 -10.74 -17.26
CA GLU A 504 -27.72 -10.52 -17.77
C GLU A 504 -27.00 -11.85 -17.93
N LEU A 505 -26.45 -12.08 -19.13
CA LEU A 505 -25.66 -13.26 -19.45
C LEU A 505 -24.43 -12.84 -20.24
N LYS A 506 -23.25 -13.07 -19.69
CA LYS A 506 -21.98 -12.81 -20.35
C LYS A 506 -21.17 -14.10 -20.43
N ILE A 507 -20.90 -14.55 -21.64
CA ILE A 507 -20.14 -15.78 -21.90
C ILE A 507 -19.15 -15.52 -23.03
N SER A 508 -18.02 -16.23 -23.01
CA SER A 508 -17.13 -16.32 -24.17
C SER A 508 -16.67 -17.75 -24.45
N ASP A 509 -16.38 -18.03 -25.72
CA ASP A 509 -15.70 -19.26 -26.19
C ASP A 509 -16.32 -20.59 -25.68
N GLN A 510 -17.65 -20.64 -25.59
CA GLN A 510 -18.37 -21.82 -25.08
C GLN A 510 -18.56 -22.93 -26.14
N PRO A 511 -18.67 -24.20 -25.72
CA PRO A 511 -18.96 -25.30 -26.64
C PRO A 511 -20.39 -25.21 -27.21
N ALA A 512 -20.51 -25.59 -28.47
CA ALA A 512 -21.78 -25.75 -29.19
C ALA A 512 -22.45 -27.11 -28.88
N PRO A 513 -23.80 -27.21 -28.90
CA PRO A 513 -24.79 -26.14 -29.12
C PRO A 513 -25.15 -25.38 -27.85
N LEU A 514 -25.58 -24.12 -28.00
CA LEU A 514 -26.05 -23.26 -26.90
C LEU A 514 -27.56 -23.03 -27.03
N ASP A 515 -28.34 -23.42 -26.02
CA ASP A 515 -29.80 -23.26 -26.01
C ASP A 515 -30.25 -22.19 -25.01
N LEU A 516 -30.73 -21.06 -25.53
CA LEU A 516 -31.28 -19.92 -24.78
C LEU A 516 -32.79 -19.74 -25.02
N THR A 517 -33.49 -20.77 -25.50
CA THR A 517 -34.91 -20.67 -25.89
C THR A 517 -35.85 -20.30 -24.74
N THR A 518 -35.45 -20.59 -23.50
CA THR A 518 -36.23 -20.33 -22.28
C THR A 518 -35.86 -18.99 -21.60
N ASN A 519 -34.75 -18.35 -21.96
CA ASN A 519 -34.23 -17.14 -21.31
C ASN A 519 -34.87 -15.85 -21.88
N GLN A 520 -36.20 -15.75 -21.79
CA GLN A 520 -36.99 -14.62 -22.35
C GLN A 520 -36.81 -13.29 -21.59
N ASN A 521 -36.11 -13.32 -20.46
CA ASN A 521 -35.92 -12.16 -19.58
C ASN A 521 -34.63 -11.38 -19.85
N LEU A 522 -33.80 -11.84 -20.79
CA LEU A 522 -32.50 -11.24 -21.08
C LEU A 522 -32.62 -9.79 -21.55
N GLU A 523 -31.87 -8.92 -20.87
CA GLU A 523 -31.71 -7.49 -21.14
C GLU A 523 -30.31 -7.18 -21.67
N VAL A 524 -29.27 -7.87 -21.16
CA VAL A 524 -27.86 -7.70 -21.57
C VAL A 524 -27.26 -9.07 -21.89
N VAL A 525 -26.73 -9.23 -23.10
CA VAL A 525 -26.21 -10.53 -23.58
C VAL A 525 -24.88 -10.35 -24.30
N TYR A 526 -23.80 -10.95 -23.78
CA TYR A 526 -22.51 -11.04 -24.48
C TYR A 526 -22.22 -12.51 -24.81
N LEU A 527 -21.97 -12.80 -26.08
CA LEU A 527 -21.77 -14.15 -26.64
C LEU A 527 -20.50 -14.21 -27.51
N ASN A 528 -19.44 -13.53 -27.07
CA ASN A 528 -18.21 -13.35 -27.84
C ASN A 528 -17.50 -14.71 -28.04
N GLY A 529 -16.87 -14.94 -29.19
CA GLY A 529 -16.14 -16.19 -29.47
C GLY A 529 -17.02 -17.43 -29.66
N THR A 530 -18.32 -17.37 -29.32
CA THR A 530 -19.26 -18.49 -29.47
C THR A 530 -19.84 -18.49 -30.88
N SER A 531 -19.81 -19.64 -31.57
CA SER A 531 -20.33 -19.75 -32.93
C SER A 531 -21.84 -19.49 -32.96
N ALA A 532 -22.26 -18.39 -33.61
CA ALA A 532 -23.66 -17.96 -33.63
C ALA A 532 -24.61 -19.00 -34.26
N SER A 533 -24.13 -19.78 -35.23
CA SER A 533 -24.90 -20.85 -35.88
C SER A 533 -25.36 -21.96 -34.92
N SER A 534 -24.71 -22.06 -33.76
CA SER A 534 -24.99 -23.07 -32.74
C SER A 534 -25.93 -22.59 -31.63
N ILE A 535 -26.38 -21.33 -31.70
CA ILE A 535 -27.18 -20.68 -30.66
C ILE A 535 -28.66 -20.71 -31.03
N LYS A 536 -29.49 -21.20 -30.12
CA LYS A 536 -30.95 -21.13 -30.25
C LYS A 536 -31.49 -20.07 -29.31
N PHE A 537 -32.03 -18.99 -29.87
CA PHE A 537 -32.65 -17.92 -29.09
C PHE A 537 -34.12 -18.21 -28.77
N ALA A 538 -34.63 -17.53 -27.74
CA ALA A 538 -36.06 -17.46 -27.49
C ALA A 538 -36.80 -16.81 -28.68
N ASN A 539 -38.06 -17.19 -28.88
CA ASN A 539 -38.90 -16.66 -29.96
C ASN A 539 -39.13 -15.14 -29.88
N SER A 540 -38.85 -14.52 -28.74
CA SER A 540 -38.95 -13.07 -28.54
C SER A 540 -37.80 -12.58 -27.67
N LEU A 541 -37.11 -11.55 -28.16
CA LEU A 541 -36.02 -10.85 -27.46
C LEU A 541 -36.42 -9.42 -27.10
N HIS A 542 -37.72 -9.17 -26.87
CA HIS A 542 -38.27 -7.82 -26.68
C HIS A 542 -37.68 -7.07 -25.47
N LYS A 543 -37.09 -7.75 -24.48
CA LYS A 543 -36.44 -7.10 -23.33
C LYS A 543 -34.97 -6.74 -23.56
N LEU A 544 -34.38 -7.23 -24.64
CA LEU A 544 -32.96 -7.05 -24.93
C LEU A 544 -32.66 -5.58 -25.20
N LYS A 545 -31.72 -5.02 -24.44
CA LYS A 545 -31.23 -3.64 -24.51
C LYS A 545 -29.80 -3.58 -25.04
N GLU A 546 -28.99 -4.58 -24.72
CA GLU A 546 -27.61 -4.67 -25.18
C GLU A 546 -27.25 -6.09 -25.64
N LEU A 547 -26.62 -6.18 -26.81
CA LEU A 547 -26.12 -7.43 -27.35
C LEU A 547 -24.71 -7.27 -27.94
N SER A 548 -23.84 -8.22 -27.59
CA SER A 548 -22.48 -8.33 -28.14
C SER A 548 -22.23 -9.71 -28.75
N PHE A 549 -21.74 -9.69 -29.98
CA PHE A 549 -21.16 -10.81 -30.70
C PHE A 549 -19.84 -10.36 -31.31
N ILE A 550 -18.73 -10.70 -30.68
CA ILE A 550 -17.39 -10.42 -31.20
C ILE A 550 -16.73 -11.74 -31.58
N ASN A 551 -16.23 -11.84 -32.81
CA ASN A 551 -15.54 -13.04 -33.28
C ASN A 551 -16.39 -14.32 -33.19
N SER A 552 -17.63 -14.27 -33.70
CA SER A 552 -18.66 -15.30 -33.46
C SER A 552 -19.22 -15.93 -34.73
N ASP A 553 -18.57 -15.74 -35.88
CA ASP A 553 -19.03 -16.22 -37.20
C ASP A 553 -20.48 -15.82 -37.55
N LEU A 554 -20.97 -14.72 -37.00
CA LEU A 554 -22.36 -14.30 -37.19
C LEU A 554 -22.61 -13.84 -38.64
N GLU A 555 -23.64 -14.40 -39.28
CA GLU A 555 -24.05 -14.07 -40.67
C GLU A 555 -25.47 -13.53 -40.73
N ASP A 556 -26.42 -14.26 -40.13
CA ASP A 556 -27.85 -13.93 -40.13
C ASP A 556 -28.25 -13.15 -38.88
N LEU A 557 -28.90 -12.02 -39.07
CA LEU A 557 -29.40 -11.14 -38.01
C LEU A 557 -30.92 -11.26 -37.79
N SER A 558 -31.60 -12.19 -38.48
CA SER A 558 -33.06 -12.33 -38.45
C SER A 558 -33.66 -12.48 -37.04
N PHE A 559 -32.93 -13.08 -36.11
CA PHE A 559 -33.34 -13.22 -34.70
C PHE A 559 -33.55 -11.87 -33.99
N LEU A 560 -32.94 -10.78 -34.48
CA LEU A 560 -33.12 -9.42 -33.95
C LEU A 560 -34.47 -8.79 -34.33
N ALA A 561 -35.25 -9.39 -35.23
CA ALA A 561 -36.53 -8.86 -35.69
C ALA A 561 -37.53 -8.54 -34.55
N THR A 562 -37.38 -9.19 -33.39
CA THR A 562 -38.24 -9.00 -32.21
C THR A 562 -37.59 -8.16 -31.09
N ALA A 563 -36.33 -7.74 -31.25
CA ALA A 563 -35.54 -7.03 -30.24
C ALA A 563 -35.79 -5.51 -30.27
N THR A 564 -37.05 -5.09 -30.13
CA THR A 564 -37.47 -3.68 -30.32
C THR A 564 -36.97 -2.71 -29.26
N ASN A 565 -36.46 -3.20 -28.13
CA ASN A 565 -35.87 -2.38 -27.07
C ASN A 565 -34.34 -2.26 -27.13
N ILE A 566 -33.71 -2.77 -28.19
CA ILE A 566 -32.25 -2.76 -28.31
C ILE A 566 -31.73 -1.32 -28.41
N GLU A 567 -30.75 -0.99 -27.56
CA GLU A 567 -30.11 0.32 -27.52
C GLU A 567 -28.68 0.26 -28.04
N LYS A 568 -28.00 -0.87 -27.85
CA LYS A 568 -26.59 -1.07 -28.21
C LYS A 568 -26.34 -2.45 -28.84
N LEU A 569 -25.70 -2.44 -30.00
CA LEU A 569 -25.28 -3.62 -30.74
C LEU A 569 -23.79 -3.57 -31.07
N THR A 570 -23.03 -4.54 -30.59
CA THR A 570 -21.61 -4.73 -30.95
C THR A 570 -21.45 -6.07 -31.68
N LEU A 571 -21.26 -6.00 -32.99
CA LEU A 571 -21.24 -7.17 -33.89
C LEU A 571 -19.91 -7.23 -34.67
N THR A 572 -18.79 -6.97 -33.99
CA THR A 572 -17.47 -6.78 -34.62
C THR A 572 -16.78 -8.11 -34.93
N TYR A 573 -15.99 -8.20 -36.00
CA TYR A 573 -15.31 -9.44 -36.42
C TYR A 573 -16.29 -10.59 -36.65
N ASN A 574 -17.22 -10.41 -37.60
CA ASN A 574 -18.16 -11.46 -38.00
C ASN A 574 -18.22 -11.58 -39.54
N LYS A 575 -19.22 -12.28 -40.04
CA LYS A 575 -19.43 -12.56 -41.47
C LYS A 575 -20.71 -11.88 -42.00
N ILE A 576 -21.15 -10.82 -41.34
CA ILE A 576 -22.39 -10.12 -41.66
C ILE A 576 -22.25 -9.40 -42.99
N GLN A 577 -23.18 -9.69 -43.91
CA GLN A 577 -23.33 -8.97 -45.19
C GLN A 577 -24.71 -8.34 -45.31
N ASN A 578 -25.74 -9.09 -44.90
CA ASN A 578 -27.12 -8.67 -45.03
C ASN A 578 -27.59 -7.90 -43.79
N LEU A 579 -27.98 -6.64 -43.99
CA LEU A 579 -28.49 -5.74 -42.95
C LEU A 579 -30.00 -5.53 -43.05
N SER A 580 -30.71 -6.32 -43.87
CA SER A 580 -32.13 -6.13 -44.15
C SER A 580 -33.03 -6.24 -42.91
N VAL A 581 -32.55 -6.85 -41.81
CA VAL A 581 -33.31 -6.87 -40.54
C VAL A 581 -33.63 -5.46 -40.05
N PHE A 582 -32.78 -4.47 -40.35
CA PHE A 582 -33.00 -3.07 -39.98
C PHE A 582 -34.03 -2.37 -40.90
N GLU A 583 -34.49 -3.04 -41.95
CA GLU A 583 -35.61 -2.60 -42.80
C GLU A 583 -36.90 -3.30 -42.36
N GLY A 584 -37.92 -2.53 -42.00
CA GLY A 584 -39.26 -3.06 -41.69
C GLY A 584 -39.50 -3.48 -40.23
N HIS A 585 -38.51 -3.33 -39.35
CA HIS A 585 -38.63 -3.59 -37.92
C HIS A 585 -38.35 -2.32 -37.09
N ASP A 586 -38.93 -2.24 -35.89
CA ASP A 586 -38.76 -1.09 -35.00
C ASP A 586 -37.44 -1.17 -34.22
N PHE A 587 -36.48 -0.37 -34.64
CA PHE A 587 -35.19 -0.13 -33.96
C PHE A 587 -35.08 1.33 -33.50
N SER A 588 -36.19 1.98 -33.16
CA SER A 588 -36.25 3.39 -32.76
C SER A 588 -35.44 3.72 -31.50
N LYS A 589 -35.04 2.72 -30.70
CA LYS A 589 -34.21 2.89 -29.51
C LYS A 589 -32.71 2.65 -29.74
N LEU A 590 -32.31 2.16 -30.92
CA LEU A 590 -30.92 1.83 -31.21
C LEU A 590 -30.07 3.12 -31.32
N LYS A 591 -29.15 3.29 -30.38
CA LYS A 591 -28.25 4.46 -30.26
C LYS A 591 -26.83 4.15 -30.70
N GLU A 592 -26.38 2.91 -30.49
CA GLU A 592 -25.01 2.48 -30.76
C GLU A 592 -24.98 1.21 -31.62
N LEU A 593 -24.32 1.28 -32.77
CA LEU A 593 -24.14 0.15 -33.68
C LEU A 593 -22.68 0.04 -34.11
N ASN A 594 -22.03 -1.06 -33.77
CA ASN A 594 -20.68 -1.38 -34.21
C ASN A 594 -20.69 -2.64 -35.07
N LEU A 595 -20.47 -2.45 -36.36
CA LEU A 595 -20.41 -3.47 -37.41
C LEU A 595 -18.99 -3.59 -38.00
N SER A 596 -17.99 -3.09 -37.30
CA SER A 596 -16.60 -3.09 -37.80
C SER A 596 -16.10 -4.51 -38.09
N VAL A 597 -15.23 -4.63 -39.08
CA VAL A 597 -14.65 -5.91 -39.52
C VAL A 597 -15.74 -6.94 -39.89
N ASN A 598 -16.57 -6.55 -40.86
CA ASN A 598 -17.56 -7.42 -41.50
C ASN A 598 -17.51 -7.19 -43.03
N PRO A 599 -17.87 -8.20 -43.86
CA PRO A 599 -17.91 -8.08 -45.32
C PRO A 599 -19.11 -7.27 -45.86
N ILE A 600 -19.43 -6.14 -45.24
CA ILE A 600 -20.60 -5.30 -45.57
C ILE A 600 -20.33 -4.47 -46.82
N LEU A 601 -21.16 -4.68 -47.85
CA LEU A 601 -21.08 -3.97 -49.13
C LEU A 601 -22.17 -2.90 -49.29
N ASN A 602 -23.23 -2.97 -48.48
CA ASN A 602 -24.38 -2.09 -48.57
C ASN A 602 -24.95 -1.79 -47.17
N VAL A 603 -25.18 -0.51 -46.88
CA VAL A 603 -25.73 0.00 -45.61
C VAL A 603 -27.05 0.79 -45.79
N THR A 604 -27.73 0.68 -46.94
CA THR A 604 -29.03 1.34 -47.18
C THR A 604 -30.07 0.99 -46.12
N SER A 605 -30.02 -0.23 -45.61
CA SER A 605 -30.91 -0.72 -44.55
C SER A 605 -30.82 0.06 -43.24
N LEU A 606 -29.72 0.79 -43.02
CA LEU A 606 -29.53 1.61 -41.82
C LEU A 606 -30.16 3.01 -41.93
N LYS A 607 -30.68 3.40 -43.11
CA LYS A 607 -31.15 4.77 -43.42
C LYS A 607 -32.20 5.29 -42.44
N ASN A 608 -33.08 4.41 -41.96
CA ASN A 608 -34.20 4.79 -41.10
C ASN A 608 -33.88 4.75 -39.60
N LEU A 609 -32.66 4.40 -39.20
CA LEU A 609 -32.24 4.35 -37.79
C LEU A 609 -31.96 5.76 -37.24
N LYS A 610 -33.02 6.57 -37.07
CA LYS A 610 -32.92 8.00 -36.73
C LYS A 610 -32.27 8.29 -35.39
N SER A 611 -32.39 7.38 -34.43
CA SER A 611 -31.83 7.51 -33.08
C SER A 611 -30.35 7.14 -32.99
N LEU A 612 -29.73 6.71 -34.10
CA LEU A 612 -28.36 6.23 -34.11
C LEU A 612 -27.36 7.39 -33.95
N ASN A 613 -26.71 7.44 -32.80
CA ASN A 613 -25.71 8.45 -32.44
C ASN A 613 -24.30 8.00 -32.83
N TYR A 614 -24.02 6.71 -32.67
CA TYR A 614 -22.72 6.11 -32.92
C TYR A 614 -22.84 4.94 -33.90
N LEU A 615 -22.13 5.07 -35.03
CA LEU A 615 -21.98 4.02 -36.04
C LEU A 615 -20.49 3.76 -36.26
N ARG A 616 -20.07 2.51 -36.10
CA ARG A 616 -18.71 2.08 -36.41
C ARG A 616 -18.74 1.00 -37.50
N LEU A 617 -18.04 1.26 -38.59
CA LEU A 617 -17.92 0.40 -39.77
C LEU A 617 -16.46 0.20 -40.17
N PHE A 618 -15.52 0.33 -39.21
CA PHE A 618 -14.09 0.26 -39.52
C PHE A 618 -13.73 -1.07 -40.17
N ARG A 619 -12.81 -1.03 -41.14
CA ARG A 619 -12.34 -2.23 -41.87
C ARG A 619 -13.47 -3.06 -42.51
N THR A 620 -14.55 -2.41 -42.93
CA THR A 620 -15.50 -2.97 -43.90
C THR A 620 -15.05 -2.65 -45.33
N PRO A 621 -15.52 -3.38 -46.36
CA PRO A 621 -15.24 -3.02 -47.76
C PRO A 621 -15.61 -1.57 -48.12
N LEU A 622 -16.72 -1.05 -47.58
CA LEU A 622 -17.11 0.36 -47.74
C LEU A 622 -16.17 1.33 -47.04
N ALA A 623 -15.69 1.01 -45.82
CA ALA A 623 -14.82 1.90 -45.05
C ALA A 623 -13.37 1.91 -45.55
N THR A 624 -12.91 0.81 -46.15
CA THR A 624 -11.55 0.68 -46.71
C THR A 624 -11.43 1.24 -48.13
N GLY A 625 -12.54 1.63 -48.75
CA GLY A 625 -12.58 2.07 -50.14
C GLY A 625 -12.46 0.94 -51.16
N LEU A 626 -12.55 -0.33 -50.73
CA LEU A 626 -12.58 -1.47 -51.63
C LEU A 626 -13.82 -1.43 -52.56
N ILE A 627 -14.91 -0.84 -52.08
CA ILE A 627 -16.11 -0.54 -52.86
C ILE A 627 -16.41 0.96 -52.74
N PRO A 628 -16.69 1.67 -53.85
CA PRO A 628 -17.06 3.08 -53.80
C PRO A 628 -18.41 3.27 -53.10
N LYS A 629 -18.50 4.33 -52.30
CA LYS A 629 -19.77 4.76 -51.68
C LYS A 629 -20.61 5.49 -52.72
N THR A 630 -21.84 5.02 -52.93
CA THR A 630 -22.84 5.62 -53.82
C THR A 630 -24.16 5.77 -53.07
N GLU A 631 -25.10 6.58 -53.57
CA GLU A 631 -26.43 6.67 -52.95
C GLU A 631 -27.20 5.32 -52.94
N GLU A 632 -26.82 4.37 -53.80
CA GLU A 632 -27.43 3.03 -53.87
C GLU A 632 -26.91 2.06 -52.79
N ASN A 633 -25.75 2.31 -52.19
CA ASN A 633 -25.15 1.43 -51.18
C ASN A 633 -24.78 2.14 -49.86
N CYS A 634 -24.73 3.47 -49.85
CA CYS A 634 -24.36 4.31 -48.71
C CYS A 634 -25.10 5.66 -48.82
N PRO A 635 -26.40 5.71 -48.50
CA PRO A 635 -27.22 6.90 -48.73
C PRO A 635 -26.92 8.00 -47.71
N VAL A 636 -26.82 9.26 -48.18
CA VAL A 636 -26.70 10.44 -47.30
C VAL A 636 -28.07 11.07 -47.06
N ILE A 637 -28.91 11.12 -48.10
CA ILE A 637 -30.21 11.81 -48.02
C ILE A 637 -31.18 11.01 -47.15
N GLY A 638 -31.64 11.64 -46.08
CA GLY A 638 -32.56 11.02 -45.13
C GLY A 638 -31.89 9.94 -44.28
N ALA A 639 -30.56 9.90 -44.17
CA ALA A 639 -29.85 9.08 -43.21
C ALA A 639 -29.89 9.69 -41.79
N SER A 640 -29.50 8.93 -40.77
CA SER A 640 -29.15 9.49 -39.46
C SER A 640 -27.86 10.30 -39.55
N ALA A 641 -27.60 11.16 -38.56
CA ALA A 641 -26.36 11.95 -38.54
C ALA A 641 -25.11 11.05 -38.53
N ALA A 642 -25.16 9.91 -37.82
CA ALA A 642 -24.07 8.95 -37.79
C ALA A 642 -23.81 8.28 -39.15
N LEU A 643 -24.87 7.82 -39.83
CA LEU A 643 -24.75 7.19 -41.16
C LEU A 643 -24.34 8.21 -42.23
N GLY A 644 -24.94 9.40 -42.23
CA GLY A 644 -24.59 10.48 -43.15
C GLY A 644 -23.12 10.88 -43.05
N ARG A 645 -22.57 11.00 -41.83
CA ARG A 645 -21.13 11.23 -41.64
C ARG A 645 -20.26 10.12 -42.23
N PHE A 646 -20.66 8.86 -42.08
CA PHE A 646 -19.91 7.75 -42.67
C PHE A 646 -19.97 7.74 -44.20
N CYS A 647 -21.12 8.04 -44.80
CA CYS A 647 -21.31 7.98 -46.25
C CYS A 647 -20.78 9.20 -47.02
N SER A 648 -20.71 10.37 -46.37
CA SER A 648 -20.17 11.60 -46.96
C SER A 648 -18.63 11.69 -46.95
N ASN A 649 -17.98 10.89 -46.11
CA ASN A 649 -16.51 10.75 -46.04
C ASN A 649 -16.04 9.62 -46.96
#